data_AF-A0A553GZP5-F1
#
_entry.id   AF-A0A553GZP5-F1
#
_cell.length_a   1.000
_cell.length_b   1.000
_cell.length_c   1.000
_cell.angle_alpha   90.00
_cell.angle_beta   90.00
_cell.angle_gamma   90.00
#
_symmetry.space_group_name_H-M   'P 1'
#
loop_
_entity.id
_entity.type
_entity.pdbx_description
1 polymer ?
#
loop_
_entity_poly.entity_id
_entity_poly.type
_entity_poly.pdbx_seq_one_letter_code
_entity_poly.pdbx_strand_id
1 'polypeptide(L)'
;MAYFTLNTEVGFPAYPFDFHSHFAGILPVESDVRWKPASFTFTPKSSSDKHATLDTGQELSLVGLLIHENPKDYGQPTVEEKRQAAHYHLFDLALARMMGPKNPFRAYDKDAYLRGECAAESVYLACVILLRRFGLCVTHLAIERPDVYQTTQDLLRDLTKRDERTGQLVRYFNRKIWSANKYTPFDDAYWMRGAIRDLYPLAFAVMTAGYLYGEGITHTQTATGADEIPLLNDLFVQFNQAWKTHYTLLAHTAHGYTTKKLFAKDLDTLIDLFEQRTEGAFPYATLVGLDLLGMETATGFYAEFFKVLQDNRAVFEAYLEKPVIRQQKVVLHIHCGEGTGVSNNNRSLCGYFLRNSSLIDPAQFYPALVDHAYTSYRNTLQEADAKARERGHAPHRKQKANPVGELFDELFHDSSLTVGGLQVQRFDITSATTQSLVAYYARSNIMNLCNALEVEPGQSVIKSTSPFTVRIGHGYYYRNYVAARFPQVTFDTNLGSNFITGASGLFDSANAYRLNRGLRHLNGYVDTDTLEATTTAISYLNPERMTVAQLTYLHDMSSRQEPDDNDKEIFHNVAGRDVPEWVKKVLQGFFFHQIHLCEITGKTKQDNYIRYRLYRTLFAIVLNWRSYLLGADGQGVEHSNVQDEAVRMTLLLAYALYRDRESVPHKPLEALYSFLIELAKAYWRITLNDIEIGDRDEPRVVLKRFEGFESPDSVVLIRTERHHD
;
A
#
# COMPACT_ATOMS: atom_id res chain seq x y z
N MET A 1 -20.13 -15.84 26.50
CA MET A 1 -19.30 -15.14 25.48
C MET A 1 -18.48 -16.21 24.79
N ALA A 2 -18.56 -16.30 23.47
CA ALA A 2 -17.80 -17.32 22.73
C ALA A 2 -16.34 -16.86 22.61
N TYR A 3 -15.43 -17.68 23.12
CA TYR A 3 -14.00 -17.55 22.86
C TYR A 3 -13.65 -18.48 21.70
N PHE A 4 -12.97 -17.97 20.69
CA PHE A 4 -12.47 -18.77 19.57
C PHE A 4 -10.95 -18.86 19.63
N THR A 5 -10.40 -19.97 19.16
CA THR A 5 -8.95 -20.11 18.98
C THR A 5 -8.60 -20.98 17.79
N LEU A 6 -7.47 -20.69 17.18
CA LEU A 6 -6.88 -21.46 16.11
C LEU A 6 -6.48 -22.86 16.62
N ASN A 7 -6.96 -23.91 15.95
CA ASN A 7 -6.69 -25.27 16.41
C ASN A 7 -5.29 -25.79 16.09
N THR A 8 -4.68 -25.29 15.00
CA THR A 8 -3.39 -25.73 14.48
C THR A 8 -2.80 -24.59 13.66
N GLU A 9 -1.48 -24.44 13.69
CA GLU A 9 -0.78 -23.46 12.86
C GLU A 9 -1.12 -23.67 11.37
N VAL A 10 -1.22 -22.57 10.63
CA VAL A 10 -1.59 -22.61 9.20
C VAL A 10 -0.50 -21.94 8.38
N GLY A 11 0.04 -22.67 7.41
CA GLY A 11 0.99 -22.12 6.44
C GLY A 11 0.28 -21.55 5.23
N PHE A 12 0.51 -20.28 4.93
CA PHE A 12 0.02 -19.64 3.72
C PHE A 12 1.15 -19.58 2.67
N PRO A 13 0.95 -20.16 1.47
CA PRO A 13 1.92 -20.05 0.38
C PRO A 13 1.99 -18.62 -0.15
N ALA A 14 2.97 -18.32 -1.01
CA ALA A 14 3.08 -16.99 -1.61
C ALA A 14 1.85 -16.63 -2.46
N TYR A 15 1.24 -15.47 -2.20
CA TYR A 15 0.21 -14.87 -3.04
C TYR A 15 0.86 -14.28 -4.31
N PRO A 16 0.54 -14.77 -5.53
CA PRO A 16 1.35 -14.46 -6.71
C PRO A 16 0.99 -13.16 -7.43
N PHE A 17 -0.10 -12.49 -7.04
CA PHE A 17 -0.64 -11.33 -7.75
C PHE A 17 -0.42 -10.03 -6.96
N ASP A 18 -0.13 -8.95 -7.67
CA ASP A 18 -0.25 -7.58 -7.16
C ASP A 18 -0.98 -6.74 -8.20
N PHE A 19 -2.27 -6.49 -7.96
CA PHE A 19 -3.11 -5.78 -8.93
C PHE A 19 -2.82 -4.28 -9.00
N HIS A 20 -2.15 -3.70 -8.00
CA HIS A 20 -1.76 -2.30 -8.07
C HIS A 20 -0.63 -1.99 -7.08
N SER A 21 0.47 -1.46 -7.63
CA SER A 21 1.52 -0.77 -6.89
C SER A 21 2.11 0.35 -7.74
N HIS A 22 2.48 1.47 -7.12
CA HIS A 22 3.29 2.49 -7.76
C HIS A 22 4.75 2.04 -7.82
N PHE A 23 5.35 2.08 -9.01
CA PHE A 23 6.71 1.57 -9.25
C PHE A 23 7.76 2.15 -8.29
N ALA A 24 7.71 3.47 -8.07
CA ALA A 24 8.62 4.16 -7.16
C ALA A 24 8.47 3.72 -5.68
N GLY A 25 7.38 3.03 -5.34
CA GLY A 25 7.03 2.60 -4.00
C GLY A 25 7.39 1.19 -3.62
N ILE A 26 7.76 0.36 -4.59
CA ILE A 26 7.89 -1.08 -4.36
C ILE A 26 9.14 -1.42 -3.54
N LEU A 27 10.30 -0.84 -3.85
CA LEU A 27 11.56 -1.21 -3.19
C LEU A 27 11.62 -0.66 -1.75
N PRO A 28 11.77 -1.49 -0.70
CA PRO A 28 11.83 -1.00 0.68
C PRO A 28 13.17 -0.33 1.00
N VAL A 29 13.22 0.49 2.06
CA VAL A 29 14.49 1.12 2.52
C VAL A 29 15.50 0.06 2.94
N GLU A 30 15.03 -0.95 3.69
CA GLU A 30 15.79 -2.10 4.15
C GLU A 30 14.95 -3.36 3.92
N SER A 31 15.60 -4.49 3.65
CA SER A 31 14.92 -5.75 3.42
C SER A 31 15.75 -6.93 3.89
N ASP A 32 15.08 -7.99 4.30
CA ASP A 32 15.70 -9.30 4.49
C ASP A 32 15.58 -10.18 3.22
N VAL A 33 14.86 -9.72 2.20
CA VAL A 33 14.75 -10.40 0.92
C VAL A 33 16.04 -10.23 0.12
N ARG A 34 16.58 -11.35 -0.37
CA ARG A 34 17.78 -11.40 -1.20
C ARG A 34 17.48 -12.01 -2.57
N TRP A 35 18.22 -11.56 -3.57
CA TRP A 35 18.19 -12.17 -4.89
C TRP A 35 18.83 -13.57 -4.84
N LYS A 36 18.02 -14.61 -4.89
CA LYS A 36 18.49 -16.01 -4.86
C LYS A 36 18.86 -16.60 -6.21
N PRO A 37 18.18 -16.25 -7.32
CA PRO A 37 18.50 -16.85 -8.60
C PRO A 37 19.90 -16.49 -9.10
N ALA A 38 20.29 -17.09 -10.23
CA ALA A 38 21.48 -16.70 -10.97
C ALA A 38 21.42 -15.20 -11.34
N SER A 39 22.59 -14.59 -11.52
CA SER A 39 22.68 -13.16 -11.83
C SER A 39 21.85 -12.80 -13.06
N PHE A 40 21.13 -11.69 -12.97
CA PHE A 40 20.33 -11.14 -14.07
C PHE A 40 20.96 -9.84 -14.54
N THR A 41 21.16 -9.68 -15.85
CA THR A 41 21.65 -8.43 -16.45
C THR A 41 20.58 -7.85 -17.33
N PHE A 42 20.22 -6.59 -17.10
CA PHE A 42 19.32 -5.83 -17.95
C PHE A 42 20.11 -4.85 -18.81
N THR A 43 19.86 -4.90 -20.12
CA THR A 43 20.40 -3.93 -21.08
C THR A 43 19.22 -3.26 -21.81
N PRO A 44 18.98 -1.94 -21.62
CA PRO A 44 17.93 -1.22 -22.32
C PRO A 44 18.14 -1.24 -23.83
N LYS A 45 17.07 -1.32 -24.65
CA LYS A 45 17.24 -1.26 -26.11
C LYS A 45 17.72 0.11 -26.60
N SER A 46 17.42 1.16 -25.85
CA SER A 46 17.83 2.54 -26.16
C SER A 46 19.32 2.79 -25.99
N SER A 47 20.06 1.90 -25.30
CA SER A 47 21.48 2.09 -25.01
C SER A 47 22.17 0.77 -24.68
N SER A 48 22.93 0.20 -25.63
CA SER A 48 23.69 -1.05 -25.44
C SER A 48 24.77 -0.97 -24.36
N ASP A 49 25.32 0.22 -24.13
CA ASP A 49 26.50 0.39 -23.26
C ASP A 49 26.13 0.57 -21.78
N LYS A 50 24.84 0.78 -21.49
CA LYS A 50 24.35 0.91 -20.12
C LYS A 50 23.67 -0.39 -19.73
N HIS A 51 24.01 -0.92 -18.57
CA HIS A 51 23.40 -2.11 -18.02
C HIS A 51 23.29 -1.99 -16.50
N ALA A 52 22.43 -2.80 -15.91
CA ALA A 52 22.36 -3.01 -14.47
C ALA A 52 22.22 -4.50 -14.17
N THR A 53 22.80 -4.93 -13.06
CA THR A 53 22.83 -6.34 -12.65
C THR A 53 22.06 -6.56 -11.35
N LEU A 54 21.47 -7.75 -11.21
CA LEU A 54 21.14 -8.36 -9.92
C LEU A 54 22.10 -9.50 -9.70
N ASP A 55 22.89 -9.41 -8.64
CA ASP A 55 23.82 -10.47 -8.28
C ASP A 55 23.23 -11.40 -7.23
N THR A 56 23.58 -12.68 -7.31
CA THR A 56 23.14 -13.68 -6.34
C THR A 56 23.58 -13.28 -4.93
N GLY A 57 22.64 -13.30 -3.98
CA GLY A 57 22.82 -12.91 -2.58
C GLY A 57 22.61 -11.41 -2.30
N GLN A 58 22.42 -10.57 -3.33
CA GLN A 58 22.22 -9.13 -3.17
C GLN A 58 20.94 -8.84 -2.37
N GLU A 59 21.02 -7.92 -1.41
CA GLU A 59 19.86 -7.44 -0.66
C GLU A 59 18.95 -6.59 -1.56
N LEU A 60 17.65 -6.90 -1.59
CA LEU A 60 16.68 -6.20 -2.44
C LEU A 60 16.02 -5.06 -1.66
N SER A 61 16.76 -3.95 -1.53
CA SER A 61 16.33 -2.73 -0.82
C SER A 61 17.09 -1.49 -1.34
N LEU A 62 16.69 -0.28 -0.93
CA LEU A 62 17.46 0.95 -1.23
C LEU A 62 18.87 0.90 -0.61
N VAL A 63 19.01 0.31 0.59
CA VAL A 63 20.30 0.08 1.22
C VAL A 63 21.13 -0.92 0.40
N GLY A 64 20.53 -2.02 -0.03
CA GLY A 64 21.18 -3.01 -0.89
C GLY A 64 21.63 -2.44 -2.24
N LEU A 65 20.84 -1.53 -2.81
CA LEU A 65 21.19 -0.79 -4.03
C LEU A 65 22.46 0.02 -3.83
N LEU A 66 22.54 0.80 -2.76
CA LEU A 66 23.70 1.64 -2.49
C LEU A 66 24.95 0.83 -2.09
N ILE A 67 24.78 -0.35 -1.49
CA ILE A 67 25.89 -1.28 -1.26
C ILE A 67 26.48 -1.77 -2.58
N HIS A 68 25.61 -2.03 -3.58
CA HIS A 68 26.01 -2.52 -4.89
C HIS A 68 26.63 -1.43 -5.78
N GLU A 69 25.98 -0.27 -5.88
CA GLU A 69 26.40 0.83 -6.75
C GLU A 69 27.58 1.64 -6.19
N ASN A 70 27.87 1.51 -4.89
CA ASN A 70 29.01 2.17 -4.26
C ASN A 70 29.73 1.22 -3.30
N PRO A 71 30.42 0.19 -3.84
CA PRO A 71 31.19 -0.75 -3.04
C PRO A 71 32.42 -0.02 -2.52
N LYS A 72 32.32 0.58 -1.33
CA LYS A 72 33.49 1.18 -0.71
C LYS A 72 34.47 0.09 -0.30
N ASP A 73 35.72 0.27 -0.70
CA ASP A 73 36.84 -0.64 -0.47
C ASP A 73 37.36 -0.49 0.98
N TYR A 74 36.54 -0.88 1.95
CA TYR A 74 36.91 -0.87 3.37
C TYR A 74 37.42 -2.25 3.81
N GLY A 75 38.42 -2.82 3.13
CA GLY A 75 38.94 -4.15 3.48
C GLY A 75 37.89 -5.27 3.37
N GLN A 76 37.73 -6.09 4.41
CA GLN A 76 36.65 -7.09 4.52
C GLN A 76 35.57 -6.63 5.53
N PRO A 77 34.70 -5.66 5.17
CA PRO A 77 33.71 -5.14 6.10
C PRO A 77 32.59 -6.17 6.31
N THR A 78 32.09 -6.24 7.54
CA THR A 78 30.90 -7.01 7.92
C THR A 78 29.66 -6.49 7.19
N VAL A 79 28.60 -7.31 7.14
CA VAL A 79 27.32 -6.92 6.50
C VAL A 79 26.72 -5.67 7.14
N GLU A 80 26.80 -5.53 8.46
CA GLU A 80 26.24 -4.37 9.16
C GLU A 80 27.05 -3.10 8.89
N GLU A 81 28.37 -3.18 8.76
CA GLU A 81 29.20 -2.03 8.35
C GLU A 81 28.85 -1.53 6.95
N LYS A 82 28.60 -2.45 6.01
CA LYS A 82 28.11 -2.12 4.66
C LYS A 82 26.75 -1.43 4.72
N ARG A 83 25.79 -1.98 5.48
CA ARG A 83 24.46 -1.39 5.69
C ARG A 83 24.55 0.00 6.31
N GLN A 84 25.39 0.18 7.33
CA GLN A 84 25.58 1.46 7.98
C GLN A 84 26.20 2.51 7.04
N ALA A 85 27.18 2.12 6.23
CA ALA A 85 27.77 3.00 5.22
C ALA A 85 26.73 3.43 4.16
N ALA A 86 25.90 2.49 3.71
CA ALA A 86 24.80 2.78 2.78
C ALA A 86 23.73 3.69 3.41
N HIS A 87 23.42 3.57 4.70
CA HIS A 87 22.54 4.52 5.38
C HIS A 87 23.11 5.95 5.43
N TYR A 88 24.42 6.11 5.64
CA TYR A 88 25.05 7.43 5.55
C TYR A 88 24.97 7.97 4.12
N HIS A 89 25.22 7.15 3.11
CA HIS A 89 25.09 7.57 1.70
C HIS A 89 23.64 7.96 1.36
N LEU A 90 22.66 7.19 1.83
CA LEU A 90 21.25 7.49 1.68
C LEU A 90 20.88 8.84 2.31
N PHE A 91 21.42 9.14 3.50
CA PHE A 91 21.21 10.43 4.13
C PHE A 91 21.92 11.58 3.39
N ASP A 92 23.12 11.34 2.86
CA ASP A 92 23.84 12.31 2.02
C ASP A 92 23.02 12.70 0.77
N LEU A 93 22.32 11.75 0.14
CA LEU A 93 21.41 12.04 -0.97
C LEU A 93 20.23 12.92 -0.54
N ALA A 94 19.67 12.68 0.65
CA ALA A 94 18.61 13.53 1.21
C ALA A 94 19.11 14.96 1.47
N LEU A 95 20.31 15.11 2.05
CA LEU A 95 20.96 16.42 2.25
C LEU A 95 21.21 17.13 0.92
N ALA A 96 21.73 16.43 -0.08
CA ALA A 96 21.96 16.98 -1.41
C ALA A 96 20.68 17.50 -2.06
N ARG A 97 19.56 16.76 -1.92
CA ARG A 97 18.25 17.20 -2.41
C ARG A 97 17.78 18.48 -1.73
N MET A 98 18.01 18.62 -0.41
CA MET A 98 17.68 19.83 0.36
C MET A 98 18.56 21.04 0.04
N MET A 99 19.81 20.81 -0.37
CA MET A 99 20.72 21.85 -0.86
C MET A 99 20.42 22.29 -2.30
N GLY A 100 19.68 21.49 -3.05
CA GLY A 100 19.33 21.74 -4.46
C GLY A 100 18.09 22.62 -4.66
N PRO A 101 17.74 22.91 -5.92
CA PRO A 101 16.55 23.70 -6.28
C PRO A 101 15.23 22.95 -6.02
N LYS A 102 15.26 21.62 -5.85
CA LYS A 102 14.06 20.82 -5.59
C LYS A 102 13.55 20.94 -4.15
N ASN A 103 14.27 21.59 -3.23
CA ASN A 103 13.84 21.80 -1.84
C ASN A 103 12.51 22.58 -1.81
N PRO A 104 11.41 22.00 -1.28
CA PRO A 104 10.09 22.63 -1.29
C PRO A 104 10.05 23.95 -0.51
N PHE A 105 10.94 24.16 0.45
CA PHE A 105 10.96 25.38 1.26
C PHE A 105 11.71 26.56 0.61
N ARG A 106 12.45 26.35 -0.49
CA ARG A 106 13.15 27.45 -1.20
C ARG A 106 12.24 28.25 -2.12
N ALA A 107 11.31 27.57 -2.77
CA ALA A 107 10.27 28.18 -3.61
C ALA A 107 8.91 28.01 -2.91
N TYR A 108 8.87 28.35 -1.62
CA TYR A 108 7.72 28.09 -0.79
C TYR A 108 6.49 28.87 -1.26
N ASP A 109 5.39 28.16 -1.47
CA ASP A 109 4.07 28.72 -1.74
C ASP A 109 3.29 28.81 -0.43
N LYS A 110 2.88 30.03 -0.07
CA LYS A 110 2.09 30.30 1.15
C LYS A 110 0.66 29.79 1.03
N ASP A 111 0.13 29.70 -0.18
CA ASP A 111 -1.27 29.45 -0.45
C ASP A 111 -1.58 27.98 -0.75
N ALA A 112 -0.54 27.15 -0.93
CA ALA A 112 -0.66 25.73 -1.23
C ALA A 112 0.28 24.85 -0.38
N TYR A 113 -0.12 23.60 -0.17
CA TYR A 113 0.78 22.55 0.28
C TYR A 113 1.74 22.17 -0.85
N LEU A 114 3.01 21.92 -0.51
CA LEU A 114 4.03 21.52 -1.47
C LEU A 114 4.45 20.07 -1.24
N ARG A 115 4.43 19.26 -2.30
CA ARG A 115 4.91 17.88 -2.25
C ARG A 115 6.36 17.82 -1.77
N GLY A 116 6.64 16.96 -0.80
CA GLY A 116 7.94 16.76 -0.17
C GLY A 116 8.14 17.50 1.16
N GLU A 117 7.20 18.33 1.60
CA GLU A 117 7.32 19.18 2.79
C GLU A 117 7.63 18.42 4.09
N CYS A 118 6.91 17.34 4.39
CA CYS A 118 7.08 16.53 5.59
C CYS A 118 8.37 15.67 5.54
N ALA A 119 8.77 15.22 4.35
CA ALA A 119 10.06 14.53 4.17
C ALA A 119 11.23 15.52 4.38
N ALA A 120 11.12 16.72 3.81
CA ALA A 120 12.08 17.82 3.97
C ALA A 120 12.21 18.28 5.44
N GLU A 121 11.09 18.42 6.15
CA GLU A 121 11.08 18.69 7.59
C GLU A 121 11.79 17.58 8.38
N SER A 122 11.59 16.31 8.01
CA SER A 122 12.29 15.20 8.66
C SER A 122 13.81 15.26 8.45
N VAL A 123 14.28 15.69 7.27
CA VAL A 123 15.72 15.95 7.03
C VAL A 123 16.22 17.10 7.91
N TYR A 124 15.46 18.19 8.00
CA TYR A 124 15.81 19.35 8.82
C TYR A 124 15.89 19.00 10.32
N LEU A 125 14.90 18.30 10.86
CA LEU A 125 14.89 17.81 12.24
C LEU A 125 16.10 16.92 12.55
N ALA A 126 16.48 16.05 11.61
CA ALA A 126 17.69 15.24 11.73
C ALA A 126 18.95 16.11 11.85
N CYS A 127 19.08 17.12 10.98
CA CYS A 127 20.22 18.02 10.96
C CYS A 127 20.34 18.81 12.28
N VAL A 128 19.25 19.42 12.75
CA VAL A 128 19.33 20.25 13.98
C VAL A 128 19.64 19.43 15.23
N ILE A 129 19.14 18.19 15.33
CA ILE A 129 19.48 17.28 16.41
C ILE A 129 20.96 16.89 16.33
N LEU A 130 21.47 16.56 15.13
CA LEU A 130 22.88 16.20 14.91
C LEU A 130 23.81 17.37 15.23
N LEU A 131 23.49 18.58 14.76
CA LEU A 131 24.29 19.79 15.02
C LEU A 131 24.37 20.10 16.52
N ARG A 132 23.25 20.08 17.25
CA ARG A 132 23.23 20.20 18.73
C ARG A 132 24.06 19.11 19.40
N ARG A 133 23.92 17.85 18.95
CA ARG A 133 24.67 16.71 19.49
C ARG A 133 26.18 16.89 19.33
N PHE A 134 26.62 17.50 18.23
CA PHE A 134 28.03 17.80 17.98
C PHE A 134 28.53 19.10 18.64
N GLY A 135 27.71 19.73 19.49
CA GLY A 135 28.10 20.90 20.28
C GLY A 135 28.01 22.24 19.54
N LEU A 136 27.34 22.28 18.37
CA LEU A 136 27.16 23.51 17.61
C LEU A 136 25.96 24.30 18.14
N CYS A 137 26.13 25.61 18.27
CA CYS A 137 25.05 26.53 18.61
C CYS A 137 24.14 26.70 17.38
N VAL A 138 22.89 26.27 17.50
CA VAL A 138 21.90 26.34 16.43
C VAL A 138 20.68 27.12 16.93
N THR A 139 20.75 28.44 16.79
CA THR A 139 19.68 29.35 17.24
C THR A 139 18.96 30.06 16.08
N HIS A 140 19.49 30.03 14.85
CA HIS A 140 18.91 30.73 13.69
C HIS A 140 19.06 29.96 12.36
N LEU A 141 18.75 28.66 12.37
CA LEU A 141 18.87 27.82 11.18
C LEU A 141 17.50 27.61 10.53
N ALA A 142 17.10 28.50 9.64
CA ALA A 142 15.85 28.34 8.90
C ALA A 142 15.93 27.17 7.91
N ILE A 143 14.79 26.51 7.67
CA ILE A 143 14.69 25.23 6.92
C ILE A 143 15.06 25.37 5.43
N GLU A 144 14.92 26.55 4.84
CA GLU A 144 15.27 26.80 3.44
C GLU A 144 16.78 26.95 3.21
N ARG A 145 17.56 27.16 4.29
CA ARG A 145 18.97 27.53 4.17
C ARG A 145 19.86 26.32 3.87
N PRO A 146 20.71 26.37 2.82
CA PRO A 146 21.62 25.27 2.47
C PRO A 146 22.67 24.96 3.55
N ASP A 147 23.10 25.96 4.31
CA ASP A 147 24.22 25.86 5.24
C ASP A 147 23.97 24.85 6.38
N VAL A 148 22.72 24.69 6.81
CA VAL A 148 22.29 23.66 7.77
C VAL A 148 22.67 22.26 7.28
N TYR A 149 22.35 21.99 6.02
CA TYR A 149 22.54 20.69 5.37
C TYR A 149 24.00 20.45 5.02
N GLN A 150 24.68 21.48 4.51
CA GLN A 150 26.10 21.43 4.18
C GLN A 150 26.96 21.17 5.43
N THR A 151 26.70 21.91 6.52
CA THR A 151 27.43 21.74 7.79
C THR A 151 27.21 20.34 8.37
N THR A 152 25.97 19.84 8.30
CA THR A 152 25.67 18.46 8.73
C THR A 152 26.40 17.43 7.89
N GLN A 153 26.40 17.60 6.55
CA GLN A 153 27.12 16.71 5.63
C GLN A 153 28.62 16.69 5.93
N ASP A 154 29.24 17.85 6.14
CA ASP A 154 30.68 17.94 6.40
C ASP A 154 31.07 17.31 7.75
N LEU A 155 30.25 17.46 8.79
CA LEU A 155 30.46 16.75 10.06
C LEU A 155 30.31 15.24 9.91
N LEU A 156 29.34 14.78 9.12
CA LEU A 156 29.15 13.35 8.88
C LEU A 156 30.24 12.77 7.97
N ARG A 157 31.01 13.56 7.22
CA ARG A 157 32.19 13.07 6.49
C ARG A 157 33.34 12.68 7.44
N ASP A 158 33.42 13.30 8.60
CA ASP A 158 34.36 12.93 9.66
C ASP A 158 33.95 11.61 10.32
N LEU A 159 34.76 10.56 10.14
CA LEU A 159 34.50 9.23 10.69
C LEU A 159 34.43 9.22 12.22
N THR A 160 35.09 10.16 12.92
CA THR A 160 35.04 10.25 14.38
C THR A 160 33.65 10.65 14.89
N LYS A 161 32.82 11.25 14.03
CA LYS A 161 31.43 11.64 14.35
C LYS A 161 30.42 10.52 14.07
N ARG A 162 30.84 9.44 13.37
CA ARG A 162 30.00 8.29 13.00
C ARG A 162 29.95 7.20 14.07
N ASP A 163 29.76 7.60 15.33
CA ASP A 163 29.55 6.65 16.42
C ASP A 163 28.21 5.88 16.30
N GLU A 164 28.03 4.81 17.11
CA GLU A 164 26.84 3.95 17.09
C GLU A 164 25.53 4.76 17.20
N ARG A 165 25.53 5.78 18.05
CA ARG A 165 24.35 6.60 18.32
C ARG A 165 24.03 7.54 17.16
N THR A 166 25.04 8.11 16.50
CA THR A 166 24.87 8.83 15.23
C THR A 166 24.31 7.89 14.16
N GLY A 167 24.85 6.66 14.08
CA GLY A 167 24.39 5.66 13.11
C GLY A 167 22.93 5.27 13.28
N GLN A 168 22.50 5.03 14.53
CA GLN A 168 21.11 4.75 14.88
C GLN A 168 20.17 5.91 14.53
N LEU A 169 20.60 7.16 14.77
CA LEU A 169 19.82 8.35 14.44
C LEU A 169 19.65 8.51 12.92
N VAL A 170 20.73 8.34 12.15
CA VAL A 170 20.69 8.41 10.68
C VAL A 170 19.78 7.31 10.11
N ARG A 171 19.92 6.07 10.59
CA ARG A 171 19.05 4.95 10.17
C ARG A 171 17.58 5.19 10.54
N TYR A 172 17.32 5.73 11.74
CA TYR A 172 15.98 6.11 12.17
C TYR A 172 15.34 7.14 11.24
N PHE A 173 16.03 8.24 10.96
CA PHE A 173 15.52 9.28 10.07
C PHE A 173 15.37 8.81 8.64
N ASN A 174 16.27 7.96 8.12
CA ASN A 174 16.09 7.36 6.80
C ASN A 174 14.75 6.60 6.68
N ARG A 175 14.34 5.87 7.73
CA ARG A 175 13.01 5.22 7.75
C ARG A 175 11.84 6.21 7.78
N LYS A 176 12.05 7.45 8.19
CA LYS A 176 11.02 8.52 8.19
C LYS A 176 11.02 9.35 6.91
N ILE A 177 12.16 9.46 6.25
CA ILE A 177 12.39 10.28 5.06
C ILE A 177 12.01 9.51 3.78
N TRP A 178 12.36 8.23 3.71
CA TRP A 178 12.24 7.40 2.49
C TRP A 178 11.07 6.42 2.51
N SER A 179 10.31 6.39 3.61
CA SER A 179 9.11 5.57 3.76
C SER A 179 7.99 6.38 4.38
N ALA A 180 6.78 6.04 3.99
CA ALA A 180 5.59 6.71 4.44
C ALA A 180 5.19 6.20 5.83
N ASN A 181 4.82 7.13 6.69
CA ASN A 181 4.49 6.87 8.10
C ASN A 181 3.48 7.90 8.62
N LYS A 182 2.97 7.74 9.84
CA LYS A 182 2.01 8.68 10.46
C LYS A 182 2.29 10.17 10.19
N TYR A 183 3.56 10.56 10.12
CA TYR A 183 3.99 11.96 10.01
C TYR A 183 4.53 12.35 8.62
N THR A 184 4.70 11.41 7.69
CA THR A 184 5.25 11.65 6.35
C THR A 184 4.37 10.95 5.31
N PRO A 185 3.52 11.69 4.57
CA PRO A 185 2.67 11.13 3.53
C PRO A 185 3.44 10.38 2.44
N PHE A 186 2.77 9.46 1.75
CA PHE A 186 3.37 8.67 0.67
C PHE A 186 3.96 9.54 -0.44
N ASP A 187 3.28 10.63 -0.81
CA ASP A 187 3.72 11.51 -1.88
C ASP A 187 5.02 12.26 -1.56
N ASP A 188 5.26 12.52 -0.27
CA ASP A 188 6.49 13.14 0.22
C ASP A 188 7.65 12.14 0.21
N ALA A 189 7.37 10.88 0.56
CA ALA A 189 8.34 9.79 0.44
C ALA A 189 8.70 9.54 -1.03
N TYR A 190 7.73 9.58 -1.97
CA TYR A 190 7.99 9.49 -3.41
C TYR A 190 8.84 10.64 -3.92
N TRP A 191 8.57 11.87 -3.46
CA TRP A 191 9.40 13.01 -3.81
C TRP A 191 10.85 12.79 -3.39
N MET A 192 11.10 12.27 -2.19
CA MET A 192 12.46 12.00 -1.75
C MET A 192 13.12 10.87 -2.54
N ARG A 193 12.40 9.76 -2.77
CA ARG A 193 12.86 8.61 -3.57
C ARG A 193 13.28 8.99 -4.99
N GLY A 194 12.73 10.08 -5.52
CA GLY A 194 13.20 10.69 -6.76
C GLY A 194 14.72 10.94 -6.79
N ALA A 195 15.38 11.22 -5.66
CA ALA A 195 16.83 11.42 -5.63
C ALA A 195 17.64 10.18 -6.04
N ILE A 196 17.17 8.99 -5.65
CA ILE A 196 17.81 7.72 -6.02
C ILE A 196 17.47 7.36 -7.45
N ARG A 197 16.21 7.55 -7.85
CA ARG A 197 15.76 7.26 -9.22
C ARG A 197 16.44 8.14 -10.26
N ASP A 198 16.67 9.42 -9.93
CA ASP A 198 17.41 10.36 -10.79
C ASP A 198 18.87 9.90 -10.99
N LEU A 199 19.49 9.29 -9.97
CA LEU A 199 20.92 8.92 -9.97
C LEU A 199 21.18 7.50 -10.48
N TYR A 200 20.32 6.54 -10.11
CA TYR A 200 20.48 5.11 -10.37
C TYR A 200 19.21 4.50 -11.00
N PRO A 201 18.70 5.03 -12.13
CA PRO A 201 17.41 4.61 -12.69
C PRO A 201 17.37 3.13 -13.07
N LEU A 202 18.46 2.61 -13.66
CA LEU A 202 18.54 1.21 -14.09
C LEU A 202 18.62 0.25 -12.90
N ALA A 203 19.52 0.51 -11.95
CA ALA A 203 19.68 -0.32 -10.76
C ALA A 203 18.39 -0.33 -9.91
N PHE A 204 17.76 0.83 -9.73
CA PHE A 204 16.48 0.93 -9.05
C PHE A 204 15.42 0.07 -9.72
N ALA A 205 15.33 0.13 -11.06
CA ALA A 205 14.32 -0.60 -11.80
C ALA A 205 14.51 -2.11 -11.71
N VAL A 206 15.74 -2.56 -11.92
CA VAL A 206 16.12 -3.97 -11.87
C VAL A 206 15.93 -4.55 -10.46
N MET A 207 16.34 -3.83 -9.42
CA MET A 207 16.10 -4.25 -8.03
C MET A 207 14.63 -4.25 -7.63
N THR A 208 13.83 -3.38 -8.22
CA THR A 208 12.37 -3.36 -8.01
C THR A 208 11.72 -4.63 -8.57
N ALA A 209 12.06 -5.02 -9.81
CA ALA A 209 11.58 -6.27 -10.40
C ALA A 209 12.07 -7.51 -9.61
N GLY A 210 13.33 -7.49 -9.18
CA GLY A 210 13.92 -8.50 -8.31
C GLY A 210 13.20 -8.63 -6.96
N TYR A 211 12.85 -7.50 -6.32
CA TYR A 211 12.12 -7.47 -5.06
C TYR A 211 10.74 -8.11 -5.19
N LEU A 212 9.96 -7.78 -6.22
CA LEU A 212 8.67 -8.44 -6.48
C LEU A 212 8.83 -9.96 -6.59
N TYR A 213 9.84 -10.42 -7.34
CA TYR A 213 10.07 -11.84 -7.55
C TYR A 213 10.48 -12.56 -6.26
N GLY A 214 11.40 -11.95 -5.49
CA GLY A 214 11.80 -12.43 -4.17
C GLY A 214 10.65 -12.38 -3.15
N GLU A 215 9.72 -11.45 -3.33
CA GLU A 215 8.45 -11.37 -2.59
C GLU A 215 7.42 -12.43 -3.01
N GLY A 216 7.73 -13.26 -4.00
CA GLY A 216 6.86 -14.33 -4.46
C GLY A 216 5.78 -13.88 -5.44
N ILE A 217 5.84 -12.62 -5.88
CA ILE A 217 4.90 -12.01 -6.79
C ILE A 217 5.38 -12.32 -8.20
N THR A 218 4.54 -12.98 -8.98
CA THR A 218 4.85 -13.36 -10.37
C THR A 218 4.00 -12.59 -11.37
N HIS A 219 2.90 -11.97 -10.93
CA HIS A 219 1.96 -11.23 -11.76
C HIS A 219 1.73 -9.85 -11.13
N THR A 220 2.01 -8.77 -11.86
CA THR A 220 1.76 -7.41 -11.34
C THR A 220 1.22 -6.49 -12.41
N GLN A 221 0.37 -5.54 -11.98
CA GLN A 221 0.01 -4.35 -12.74
C GLN A 221 0.55 -3.13 -12.00
N THR A 222 1.66 -2.58 -12.51
CA THR A 222 2.45 -1.57 -11.83
C THR A 222 2.26 -0.19 -12.46
N ALA A 223 1.89 0.81 -11.68
CA ALA A 223 1.67 2.18 -12.13
C ALA A 223 2.98 2.99 -12.20
N THR A 224 3.21 3.71 -13.30
CA THR A 224 4.44 4.50 -13.56
C THR A 224 4.23 5.64 -14.55
N GLY A 225 5.20 6.58 -14.58
CA GLY A 225 5.29 7.72 -15.49
C GLY A 225 5.26 7.34 -16.96
N ALA A 226 4.58 8.14 -17.77
CA ALA A 226 4.62 8.00 -19.24
C ALA A 226 6.05 8.00 -19.78
N ASP A 227 6.94 8.79 -19.16
CA ASP A 227 8.36 8.89 -19.45
C ASP A 227 9.17 7.64 -19.07
N GLU A 228 8.69 6.86 -18.11
CA GLU A 228 9.34 5.62 -17.64
C GLU A 228 8.89 4.38 -18.41
N ILE A 229 7.71 4.41 -19.05
CA ILE A 229 7.13 3.28 -19.79
C ILE A 229 8.13 2.64 -20.78
N PRO A 230 8.89 3.37 -21.60
CA PRO A 230 9.81 2.74 -22.56
C PRO A 230 10.89 1.89 -21.88
N LEU A 231 11.51 2.41 -20.82
CA LEU A 231 12.57 1.73 -20.08
C LEU A 231 12.03 0.49 -19.35
N LEU A 232 10.91 0.67 -18.65
CA LEU A 232 10.31 -0.39 -17.85
C LEU A 232 9.68 -1.48 -18.72
N ASN A 233 9.15 -1.14 -19.89
CA ASN A 233 8.68 -2.13 -20.84
C ASN A 233 9.81 -3.03 -21.32
N ASP A 234 10.97 -2.47 -21.65
CA ASP A 234 12.14 -3.27 -22.05
C ASP A 234 12.62 -4.18 -20.91
N LEU A 235 12.67 -3.65 -19.68
CA LEU A 235 13.01 -4.43 -18.49
C LEU A 235 12.03 -5.59 -18.29
N PHE A 236 10.73 -5.30 -18.28
CA PHE A 236 9.70 -6.30 -18.00
C PHE A 236 9.62 -7.36 -19.10
N VAL A 237 9.82 -7.01 -20.37
CA VAL A 237 9.93 -8.02 -21.45
C VAL A 237 11.08 -8.99 -21.17
N GLN A 238 12.28 -8.47 -20.88
CA GLN A 238 13.46 -9.30 -20.60
C GLN A 238 13.29 -10.12 -19.31
N PHE A 239 12.77 -9.50 -18.25
CA PHE A 239 12.59 -10.13 -16.95
C PHE A 239 11.51 -11.21 -17.00
N ASN A 240 10.37 -10.95 -17.64
CA ASN A 240 9.29 -11.91 -17.86
C ASN A 240 9.77 -13.13 -18.64
N GLN A 241 10.58 -12.92 -19.68
CA GLN A 241 11.17 -14.01 -20.45
C GLN A 241 12.17 -14.83 -19.62
N ALA A 242 13.01 -14.18 -18.81
CA ALA A 242 14.02 -14.87 -18.00
C ALA A 242 13.40 -15.69 -16.85
N TRP A 243 12.34 -15.18 -16.22
CA TRP A 243 11.81 -15.70 -14.96
C TRP A 243 10.39 -16.24 -15.03
N LYS A 244 9.79 -16.31 -16.24
CA LYS A 244 8.40 -16.72 -16.46
C LYS A 244 7.40 -15.93 -15.59
N THR A 245 7.63 -14.62 -15.48
CA THR A 245 6.73 -13.69 -14.79
C THR A 245 5.83 -12.97 -15.79
N HIS A 246 4.80 -12.30 -15.28
CA HIS A 246 3.89 -11.45 -16.02
C HIS A 246 3.81 -10.07 -15.36
N TYR A 247 4.92 -9.34 -15.40
CA TYR A 247 4.99 -7.96 -14.93
C TYR A 247 4.50 -7.02 -16.03
N THR A 248 3.54 -6.18 -15.68
CA THR A 248 2.83 -5.29 -16.60
C THR A 248 2.72 -3.89 -16.03
N LEU A 249 2.48 -2.92 -16.91
CA LEU A 249 2.53 -1.49 -16.65
C LEU A 249 1.15 -0.86 -16.84
N LEU A 250 0.82 0.06 -15.93
CA LEU A 250 -0.26 1.02 -16.05
C LEU A 250 0.37 2.39 -16.24
N ALA A 251 0.00 3.11 -17.30
CA ALA A 251 0.48 4.46 -17.49
C ALA A 251 -0.32 5.41 -16.59
N HIS A 252 0.37 6.02 -15.62
CA HIS A 252 -0.28 6.82 -14.60
C HIS A 252 -0.47 8.27 -15.03
N THR A 253 -1.51 8.91 -14.49
CA THR A 253 -1.84 10.32 -14.77
C THR A 253 -1.27 11.25 -13.70
N ALA A 254 -0.97 12.50 -14.07
CA ALA A 254 -0.59 13.57 -13.14
C ALA A 254 -1.81 14.22 -12.41
N HIS A 255 -2.97 13.57 -12.50
CA HIS A 255 -4.31 14.11 -12.23
C HIS A 255 -4.49 14.82 -10.87
N GLY A 256 -3.78 14.39 -9.82
CA GLY A 256 -3.92 14.94 -8.47
C GLY A 256 -3.48 16.40 -8.27
N TYR A 257 -2.69 16.97 -9.20
CA TYR A 257 -1.98 18.24 -8.98
C TYR A 257 -2.10 19.24 -10.14
N THR A 258 -3.14 19.10 -10.95
CA THR A 258 -3.16 19.73 -12.27
C THR A 258 -4.50 20.40 -12.61
N THR A 259 -4.48 21.30 -13.59
CA THR A 259 -5.70 21.94 -14.12
C THR A 259 -6.36 21.04 -15.15
N LYS A 260 -7.66 21.20 -15.41
CA LYS A 260 -8.37 20.44 -16.46
C LYS A 260 -7.64 20.47 -17.81
N LYS A 261 -7.08 21.62 -18.21
CA LYS A 261 -6.33 21.78 -19.47
C LYS A 261 -5.05 20.95 -19.49
N LEU A 262 -4.30 20.97 -18.39
CA LEU A 262 -3.07 20.20 -18.27
C LEU A 262 -3.36 18.69 -18.15
N PHE A 263 -4.46 18.31 -17.50
CA PHE A 263 -4.93 16.93 -17.47
C PHE A 263 -5.27 16.41 -18.87
N ALA A 264 -5.98 17.19 -19.69
CA ALA A 264 -6.26 16.80 -21.07
C ALA A 264 -4.97 16.54 -21.88
N LYS A 265 -3.98 17.43 -21.75
CA LYS A 265 -2.67 17.26 -22.40
C LYS A 265 -1.92 16.01 -21.90
N ASP A 266 -2.03 15.71 -20.61
CA ASP A 266 -1.47 14.50 -20.01
C ASP A 266 -2.12 13.25 -20.61
N LEU A 267 -3.45 13.23 -20.71
CA LEU A 267 -4.19 12.14 -21.36
C LEU A 267 -3.82 11.96 -22.83
N ASP A 268 -3.63 13.04 -23.59
CA ASP A 268 -3.15 12.94 -24.98
C ASP A 268 -1.79 12.23 -25.05
N THR A 269 -0.88 12.58 -24.13
CA THR A 269 0.44 11.94 -24.02
C THR A 269 0.33 10.45 -23.69
N LEU A 270 -0.63 10.08 -22.84
CA LEU A 270 -0.89 8.68 -22.50
C LEU A 270 -1.50 7.90 -23.66
N ILE A 271 -2.41 8.51 -24.43
CA ILE A 271 -3.01 7.89 -25.63
C ILE A 271 -1.95 7.63 -26.70
N ASP A 272 -1.00 8.55 -26.88
CA ASP A 272 0.11 8.39 -27.83
C ASP A 272 0.91 7.09 -27.57
N LEU A 273 1.00 6.64 -26.32
CA LEU A 273 1.67 5.37 -25.95
C LEU A 273 0.96 4.13 -26.55
N PHE A 274 -0.37 4.19 -26.73
CA PHE A 274 -1.17 3.11 -27.32
C PHE A 274 -1.25 3.25 -28.84
N GLU A 275 -1.32 4.48 -29.35
CA GLU A 275 -1.47 4.75 -30.78
C GLU A 275 -0.21 4.38 -31.57
N GLN A 276 0.95 4.84 -31.09
CA GLN A 276 2.26 4.68 -31.75
C GLN A 276 2.22 4.93 -33.27
N ARG A 277 1.98 6.19 -33.66
CA ARG A 277 1.84 6.67 -35.05
C ARG A 277 3.10 6.53 -35.94
N THR A 278 4.24 6.10 -35.40
CA THR A 278 5.52 6.08 -36.14
C THR A 278 5.77 4.71 -36.76
N GLU A 279 5.95 4.68 -38.09
CA GLU A 279 6.30 3.48 -38.84
C GLU A 279 7.60 2.84 -38.27
N GLY A 280 7.53 1.56 -37.86
CA GLY A 280 8.64 0.85 -37.22
C GLY A 280 8.68 0.90 -35.69
N ALA A 281 7.77 1.61 -35.02
CA ALA A 281 7.64 1.55 -33.56
C ALA A 281 7.08 0.18 -33.11
N PHE A 282 7.73 -0.43 -32.13
CA PHE A 282 7.23 -1.66 -31.51
C PHE A 282 6.25 -1.30 -30.38
N PRO A 283 5.05 -1.90 -30.35
CA PRO A 283 4.09 -1.67 -29.28
C PRO A 283 4.68 -2.07 -27.93
N TYR A 284 4.32 -1.33 -26.88
CA TYR A 284 4.75 -1.60 -25.51
C TYR A 284 4.04 -2.85 -24.98
N ALA A 285 4.59 -4.03 -25.26
CA ALA A 285 4.02 -5.33 -24.94
C ALA A 285 3.55 -5.52 -23.48
N THR A 286 4.10 -4.76 -22.55
CA THR A 286 3.76 -4.83 -21.12
C THR A 286 2.81 -3.74 -20.65
N LEU A 287 2.47 -2.75 -21.50
CA LEU A 287 1.51 -1.69 -21.19
C LEU A 287 0.08 -2.22 -21.33
N VAL A 288 -0.60 -2.39 -20.20
CA VAL A 288 -1.92 -3.04 -20.12
C VAL A 288 -3.07 -2.08 -19.83
N GLY A 289 -2.77 -0.83 -19.48
CA GLY A 289 -3.81 0.05 -19.00
C GLY A 289 -3.35 1.43 -18.56
N LEU A 290 -4.28 2.13 -17.93
CA LEU A 290 -4.14 3.47 -17.40
C LEU A 290 -4.41 3.47 -15.89
N ASP A 291 -3.68 4.30 -15.16
CA ASP A 291 -3.88 4.56 -13.74
C ASP A 291 -4.31 6.03 -13.53
N LEU A 292 -5.56 6.22 -13.11
CA LEU A 292 -6.12 7.52 -12.80
C LEU A 292 -5.90 7.82 -11.31
N LEU A 293 -4.96 8.72 -11.03
CA LEU A 293 -4.60 9.13 -9.68
C LEU A 293 -5.77 9.88 -9.01
N GLY A 294 -5.95 9.64 -7.72
CA GLY A 294 -7.08 10.17 -6.97
C GLY A 294 -6.84 11.62 -6.58
N MET A 295 -7.91 12.38 -6.41
CA MET A 295 -7.84 13.71 -5.83
C MET A 295 -8.24 13.65 -4.35
N GLU A 296 -7.24 13.66 -3.46
CA GLU A 296 -7.48 13.60 -2.01
C GLU A 296 -8.13 14.86 -1.44
N THR A 297 -7.99 15.98 -2.15
CA THR A 297 -8.32 17.33 -1.68
C THR A 297 -9.18 18.11 -2.67
N ALA A 298 -9.62 17.46 -3.75
CA ALA A 298 -10.48 18.05 -4.76
C ALA A 298 -11.27 16.96 -5.49
N THR A 299 -12.09 17.37 -6.46
CA THR A 299 -12.88 16.46 -7.29
C THR A 299 -12.13 16.11 -8.55
N GLY A 300 -12.01 14.81 -8.83
CA GLY A 300 -11.42 14.30 -10.06
C GLY A 300 -12.19 14.65 -11.34
N PHE A 301 -11.47 14.80 -12.44
CA PHE A 301 -11.96 15.03 -13.80
C PHE A 301 -12.47 13.74 -14.49
N TYR A 302 -13.26 12.92 -13.80
CA TYR A 302 -13.73 11.62 -14.29
C TYR A 302 -14.52 11.70 -15.60
N ALA A 303 -15.38 12.72 -15.75
CA ALA A 303 -16.17 12.90 -16.97
C ALA A 303 -15.28 13.18 -18.21
N GLU A 304 -14.22 13.96 -18.02
CA GLU A 304 -13.24 14.23 -19.09
C GLU A 304 -12.48 12.96 -19.45
N PHE A 305 -12.04 12.21 -18.43
CA PHE A 305 -11.35 10.94 -18.61
C PHE A 305 -12.18 9.95 -19.44
N PHE A 306 -13.42 9.66 -19.06
CA PHE A 306 -14.26 8.72 -19.82
C PHE A 306 -14.61 9.24 -21.21
N LYS A 307 -14.82 10.55 -21.37
CA LYS A 307 -15.04 11.15 -22.70
C LYS A 307 -13.85 10.89 -23.62
N VAL A 308 -12.64 11.20 -23.15
CA VAL A 308 -11.40 11.00 -23.92
C VAL A 308 -11.19 9.52 -24.28
N LEU A 309 -11.50 8.59 -23.37
CA LEU A 309 -11.45 7.15 -23.66
C LEU A 309 -12.43 6.70 -24.74
N GLN A 310 -13.65 7.25 -24.73
CA GLN A 310 -14.65 6.92 -25.75
C GLN A 310 -14.30 7.53 -27.10
N ASP A 311 -13.84 8.78 -27.12
CA ASP A 311 -13.42 9.47 -28.35
C ASP A 311 -12.24 8.74 -29.04
N ASN A 312 -11.37 8.10 -28.24
CA ASN A 312 -10.20 7.36 -28.73
C ASN A 312 -10.39 5.83 -28.70
N ARG A 313 -11.62 5.34 -28.59
CA ARG A 313 -11.91 3.90 -28.46
C ARG A 313 -11.24 3.03 -29.54
N ALA A 314 -11.26 3.51 -30.79
CA ALA A 314 -10.66 2.79 -31.92
C ALA A 314 -9.13 2.59 -31.77
N VAL A 315 -8.44 3.52 -31.10
CA VAL A 315 -6.99 3.40 -30.81
C VAL A 315 -6.74 2.21 -29.90
N PHE A 316 -7.54 2.06 -28.84
CA PHE A 316 -7.42 0.96 -27.89
C PHE A 316 -7.82 -0.38 -28.51
N GLU A 317 -8.88 -0.42 -29.33
CA GLU A 317 -9.28 -1.64 -30.05
C GLU A 317 -8.17 -2.10 -31.00
N ALA A 318 -7.63 -1.19 -31.83
CA ALA A 318 -6.50 -1.49 -32.72
C ALA A 318 -5.24 -1.91 -31.96
N TYR A 319 -5.01 -1.37 -30.76
CA TYR A 319 -3.90 -1.77 -29.90
C TYR A 319 -4.05 -3.23 -29.42
N LEU A 320 -5.25 -3.63 -28.98
CA LEU A 320 -5.54 -5.00 -28.53
C LEU A 320 -5.42 -6.05 -29.65
N GLU A 321 -5.57 -5.65 -30.91
CA GLU A 321 -5.42 -6.54 -32.07
C GLU A 321 -3.96 -6.81 -32.46
N LYS A 322 -2.99 -6.08 -31.89
CA LYS A 322 -1.56 -6.25 -32.23
C LYS A 322 -1.05 -7.62 -31.73
N PRO A 323 -0.33 -8.42 -32.54
CA PRO A 323 0.04 -9.80 -32.19
C PRO A 323 0.87 -9.99 -30.91
N VAL A 324 1.66 -8.99 -30.53
CA VAL A 324 2.49 -9.05 -29.31
C VAL A 324 1.70 -8.65 -28.05
N ILE A 325 0.53 -8.02 -28.23
CA ILE A 325 -0.37 -7.66 -27.14
C ILE A 325 -1.20 -8.88 -26.80
N ARG A 326 -1.00 -9.39 -25.58
CA ARG A 326 -1.71 -10.59 -25.10
C ARG A 326 -3.03 -10.26 -24.43
N GLN A 327 -3.19 -9.03 -23.95
CA GLN A 327 -4.35 -8.63 -23.17
C GLN A 327 -5.66 -8.63 -23.97
N GLN A 328 -6.76 -8.93 -23.28
CA GLN A 328 -8.13 -8.90 -23.83
C GLN A 328 -8.80 -7.55 -23.62
N LYS A 329 -8.38 -6.83 -22.58
CA LYS A 329 -8.95 -5.54 -22.20
C LYS A 329 -7.85 -4.60 -21.74
N VAL A 330 -8.09 -3.31 -21.96
CA VAL A 330 -7.35 -2.21 -21.35
C VAL A 330 -7.87 -2.01 -19.93
N VAL A 331 -6.99 -2.10 -18.95
CA VAL A 331 -7.32 -1.91 -17.54
C VAL A 331 -7.38 -0.42 -17.22
N LEU A 332 -8.49 0.04 -16.66
CA LEU A 332 -8.66 1.38 -16.13
C LEU A 332 -8.67 1.28 -14.60
N HIS A 333 -7.52 1.56 -13.99
CA HIS A 333 -7.41 1.65 -12.55
C HIS A 333 -7.74 3.07 -12.10
N ILE A 334 -8.62 3.23 -11.10
CA ILE A 334 -9.11 4.53 -10.65
C ILE A 334 -9.00 4.67 -9.14
N HIS A 335 -8.29 5.70 -8.70
CA HIS A 335 -8.24 6.13 -7.32
C HIS A 335 -9.35 7.17 -7.04
N CYS A 336 -10.12 6.95 -5.98
CA CYS A 336 -11.28 7.79 -5.62
C CYS A 336 -11.03 8.77 -4.46
N GLY A 337 -9.77 9.17 -4.23
CA GLY A 337 -9.46 10.29 -3.34
C GLY A 337 -9.80 10.09 -1.87
N GLU A 338 -9.98 8.84 -1.41
CA GLU A 338 -9.77 8.52 -0.01
C GLU A 338 -8.26 8.71 0.19
N GLY A 339 -7.87 9.79 0.85
CA GLY A 339 -6.50 10.29 0.94
C GLY A 339 -6.10 10.74 2.34
N THR A 340 -4.92 11.30 2.52
CA THR A 340 -4.49 11.86 3.82
C THR A 340 -5.13 13.21 4.19
N GLY A 341 -5.93 13.80 3.30
CA GLY A 341 -6.64 15.05 3.58
C GLY A 341 -5.69 16.23 3.84
N VAL A 342 -4.59 16.32 3.10
CA VAL A 342 -3.62 17.42 3.24
C VAL A 342 -4.29 18.76 2.94
N SER A 343 -4.03 19.79 3.73
CA SER A 343 -4.61 21.12 3.49
C SER A 343 -3.69 22.22 3.97
N ASN A 344 -4.07 23.46 3.70
CA ASN A 344 -3.34 24.64 4.15
C ASN A 344 -3.12 24.70 5.67
N ASN A 345 -4.01 24.07 6.46
CA ASN A 345 -3.89 23.96 7.92
C ASN A 345 -3.44 22.55 8.39
N ASN A 346 -3.31 21.59 7.48
CA ASN A 346 -2.95 20.20 7.77
C ASN A 346 -1.71 19.83 6.93
N ARG A 347 -0.54 20.35 7.36
CA ARG A 347 0.77 20.25 6.67
C ARG A 347 1.92 20.11 7.68
N SER A 348 3.19 20.14 7.27
CA SER A 348 4.31 20.03 8.22
C SER A 348 4.33 21.21 9.21
N LEU A 349 5.02 21.09 10.36
CA LEU A 349 5.12 22.20 11.32
C LEU A 349 5.76 23.44 10.69
N CYS A 350 6.85 23.25 9.95
CA CYS A 350 7.55 24.32 9.25
C CYS A 350 6.67 24.95 8.17
N GLY A 351 5.93 24.16 7.39
CA GLY A 351 5.02 24.74 6.40
C GLY A 351 3.80 25.42 7.02
N TYR A 352 3.28 24.92 8.16
CA TYR A 352 2.23 25.62 8.90
C TYR A 352 2.74 26.98 9.39
N PHE A 353 3.94 27.01 9.96
CA PHE A 353 4.59 28.23 10.40
C PHE A 353 4.81 29.20 9.23
N LEU A 354 5.40 28.77 8.12
CA LEU A 354 5.72 29.65 6.99
C LEU A 354 4.47 30.26 6.36
N ARG A 355 3.35 29.52 6.31
CA ARG A 355 2.06 30.05 5.89
C ARG A 355 1.56 31.14 6.83
N ASN A 356 1.69 30.91 8.13
CA ASN A 356 1.24 31.82 9.19
C ASN A 356 2.35 32.77 9.69
N SER A 357 3.41 32.96 8.90
CA SER A 357 4.62 33.70 9.31
C SER A 357 4.39 35.19 9.59
N SER A 358 3.24 35.74 9.21
CA SER A 358 2.81 37.08 9.62
C SER A 358 2.44 37.18 11.11
N LEU A 359 2.20 36.04 11.78
CA LEU A 359 1.74 35.95 13.17
C LEU A 359 2.87 35.68 14.18
N ILE A 360 4.00 35.12 13.75
CA ILE A 360 5.17 34.84 14.59
C ILE A 360 6.45 35.25 13.84
N ASP A 361 7.37 35.92 14.54
CA ASP A 361 8.72 36.18 14.05
C ASP A 361 9.53 34.87 13.86
N PRO A 362 10.11 34.60 12.66
CA PRO A 362 11.05 33.50 12.44
C PRO A 362 12.19 33.40 13.46
N ALA A 363 12.63 34.54 14.01
CA ALA A 363 13.66 34.59 15.05
C ALA A 363 13.21 33.97 16.38
N GLN A 364 11.91 33.75 16.59
CA GLN A 364 11.34 33.04 17.73
C GLN A 364 11.03 31.58 17.41
N PHE A 365 10.51 31.30 16.21
CA PHE A 365 10.06 29.95 15.83
C PHE A 365 11.19 28.93 15.71
N TYR A 366 12.20 29.21 14.90
CA TYR A 366 13.28 28.24 14.64
C TYR A 366 14.06 27.86 15.91
N PRO A 367 14.50 28.79 16.78
CA PRO A 367 15.15 28.40 18.03
C PRO A 367 14.23 27.54 18.92
N ALA A 368 12.94 27.88 19.04
CA ALA A 368 11.99 27.08 19.82
C ALA A 368 11.81 25.67 19.25
N LEU A 369 11.69 25.53 17.93
CA LEU A 369 11.59 24.23 17.26
C LEU A 369 12.86 23.38 17.48
N VAL A 370 14.04 24.01 17.41
CA VAL A 370 15.31 23.33 17.64
C VAL A 370 15.46 22.87 19.10
N ASP A 371 15.10 23.73 20.06
CA ASP A 371 15.11 23.39 21.49
C ASP A 371 14.14 22.26 21.79
N HIS A 372 12.93 22.32 21.24
CA HIS A 372 11.93 21.25 21.33
C HIS A 372 12.50 19.94 20.75
N ALA A 373 13.03 19.98 19.53
CA ALA A 373 13.52 18.78 18.86
C ALA A 373 14.65 18.08 19.61
N TYR A 374 15.58 18.86 20.16
CA TYR A 374 16.69 18.33 20.94
C TYR A 374 16.25 17.84 22.33
N THR A 375 15.28 18.51 22.96
CA THR A 375 14.68 18.08 24.23
C THR A 375 13.97 16.75 24.08
N SER A 376 13.12 16.61 23.06
CA SER A 376 12.46 15.35 22.72
C SER A 376 13.47 14.22 22.51
N TYR A 377 14.54 14.48 21.76
CA TYR A 377 15.62 13.51 21.58
C TYR A 377 16.28 13.07 22.90
N ARG A 378 16.50 14.00 23.84
CA ARG A 378 17.04 13.65 25.16
C ARG A 378 16.06 12.83 25.98
N ASN A 379 14.78 13.19 25.98
CA ASN A 379 13.73 12.50 26.71
C ASN A 379 13.58 11.06 26.22
N THR A 380 13.49 10.85 24.90
CA THR A 380 13.38 9.50 24.31
C THR A 380 14.53 8.58 24.74
N LEU A 381 15.74 9.11 24.85
CA LEU A 381 16.90 8.32 25.29
C LEU A 381 16.84 8.00 26.78
N GLN A 382 16.45 8.97 27.61
CA GLN A 382 16.25 8.73 29.04
C GLN A 382 15.17 7.67 29.29
N GLU A 383 14.08 7.70 28.53
CA GLU A 383 13.04 6.68 28.58
C GLU A 383 13.53 5.32 28.09
N ALA A 384 14.30 5.27 27.00
CA ALA A 384 14.88 4.03 26.51
C ALA A 384 15.79 3.38 27.57
N ASP A 385 16.61 4.17 28.26
CA ASP A 385 17.45 3.72 29.36
C ASP A 385 16.63 3.26 30.58
N ALA A 386 15.52 3.94 30.89
CA ALA A 386 14.57 3.50 31.92
C ALA A 386 13.93 2.15 31.58
N LYS A 387 13.35 2.03 30.37
CA LYS A 387 12.73 0.79 29.87
C LYS A 387 13.74 -0.36 29.75
N ALA A 388 14.99 -0.09 29.39
CA ALA A 388 16.05 -1.10 29.35
C ALA A 388 16.36 -1.66 30.75
N ARG A 389 16.38 -0.79 31.78
CA ARG A 389 16.55 -1.19 33.19
C ARG A 389 15.40 -2.07 33.68
N GLU A 390 14.17 -1.71 33.35
CA GLU A 390 12.98 -2.51 33.69
C GLU A 390 12.96 -3.87 32.97
N ARG A 391 13.37 -3.91 31.69
CA ARG A 391 13.42 -5.14 30.88
C ARG A 391 14.50 -6.12 31.30
N GLY A 392 15.52 -5.68 32.03
CA GLY A 392 16.54 -6.55 32.61
C GLY A 392 16.00 -7.62 33.57
N HIS A 393 14.70 -7.60 33.89
CA HIS A 393 14.03 -8.55 34.79
C HIS A 393 13.01 -9.46 34.07
N ALA A 394 12.85 -9.34 32.74
CA ALA A 394 11.86 -10.13 31.98
C ALA A 394 12.52 -11.23 31.12
N PRO A 395 12.18 -12.52 31.28
CA PRO A 395 12.91 -13.65 30.69
C PRO A 395 12.74 -13.88 29.18
N HIS A 396 11.90 -13.12 28.46
CA HIS A 396 11.46 -13.50 27.10
C HIS A 396 11.43 -12.37 26.05
N ARG A 397 12.45 -11.51 25.94
CA ARG A 397 12.61 -10.64 24.75
C ARG A 397 14.08 -10.51 24.33
N LYS A 398 14.43 -11.08 23.16
CA LYS A 398 15.80 -11.13 22.61
C LYS A 398 16.21 -9.92 21.74
N GLN A 399 15.33 -8.95 21.47
CA GLN A 399 15.69 -7.77 20.67
C GLN A 399 16.04 -6.56 21.54
N LYS A 400 17.24 -5.99 21.35
CA LYS A 400 17.61 -4.66 21.85
C LYS A 400 16.64 -3.64 21.24
N ALA A 401 15.98 -2.84 22.09
CA ALA A 401 15.13 -1.76 21.61
C ALA A 401 15.99 -0.69 20.92
N ASN A 402 15.52 -0.13 19.81
CA ASN A 402 16.14 1.05 19.22
C ASN A 402 15.93 2.23 20.20
N PRO A 403 17.01 2.86 20.71
CA PRO A 403 16.91 3.89 21.74
C PRO A 403 16.25 5.18 21.25
N VAL A 404 16.13 5.39 19.94
CA VAL A 404 15.41 6.53 19.34
C VAL A 404 14.07 6.12 18.71
N GLY A 405 13.59 4.90 18.98
CA GLY A 405 12.39 4.35 18.32
C GLY A 405 11.12 5.20 18.49
N GLU A 406 10.99 5.90 19.62
CA GLU A 406 9.81 6.72 19.98
C GLU A 406 10.06 8.22 19.76
N LEU A 407 11.14 8.63 19.08
CA LEU A 407 11.50 10.05 18.93
C LEU A 407 10.39 10.89 18.28
N PHE A 408 9.80 10.44 17.18
CA PHE A 408 8.70 11.17 16.54
C PHE A 408 7.44 11.19 17.41
N ASP A 409 7.23 10.18 18.25
CA ASP A 409 6.08 10.18 19.16
C ASP A 409 6.27 11.20 20.28
N GLU A 410 7.50 11.40 20.76
CA GLU A 410 7.86 12.46 21.71
C GLU A 410 7.83 13.85 21.04
N LEU A 411 8.35 13.98 19.82
CA LEU A 411 8.35 15.24 19.07
C LEU A 411 6.92 15.75 18.80
N PHE A 412 5.98 14.84 18.58
CA PHE A 412 4.62 15.15 18.12
C PHE A 412 3.54 14.63 19.08
N HIS A 413 3.88 14.41 20.35
CA HIS A 413 2.95 13.88 21.36
C HIS A 413 1.63 14.66 21.40
N ASP A 414 1.72 15.99 21.37
CA ASP A 414 0.59 16.93 21.36
C ASP A 414 0.20 17.42 19.96
N SER A 415 0.81 16.84 18.91
CA SER A 415 0.70 17.22 17.49
C SER A 415 0.84 18.72 17.23
N SER A 416 1.40 19.47 18.18
CA SER A 416 1.48 20.92 18.12
C SER A 416 2.65 21.48 18.91
N LEU A 417 3.15 22.63 18.46
CA LEU A 417 4.18 23.42 19.13
C LEU A 417 3.64 24.84 19.32
N THR A 418 3.56 25.31 20.57
CA THR A 418 3.12 26.69 20.85
C THR A 418 4.32 27.63 20.90
N VAL A 419 4.34 28.62 20.00
CA VAL A 419 5.38 29.66 19.97
C VAL A 419 4.73 31.02 19.79
N GLY A 420 5.11 32.02 20.59
CA GLY A 420 4.59 33.38 20.44
C GLY A 420 3.06 33.50 20.55
N GLY A 421 2.39 32.56 21.22
CA GLY A 421 0.93 32.50 21.33
C GLY A 421 0.20 31.80 20.18
N LEU A 422 0.91 31.38 19.12
CA LEU A 422 0.36 30.57 18.04
C LEU A 422 0.70 29.09 18.27
N GLN A 423 -0.34 28.26 18.23
CA GLN A 423 -0.23 26.81 18.28
C GLN A 423 -0.02 26.27 16.86
N VAL A 424 1.22 25.94 16.50
CA VAL A 424 1.58 25.35 15.21
C VAL A 424 1.22 23.88 15.24
N GLN A 425 0.21 23.46 14.47
CA GLN A 425 -0.22 22.07 14.39
C GLN A 425 0.49 21.34 13.25
N ARG A 426 0.95 20.12 13.49
CA ARG A 426 1.50 19.24 12.44
C ARG A 426 0.36 18.46 11.80
N PHE A 427 0.55 18.11 10.52
CA PHE A 427 -0.16 17.05 9.84
C PHE A 427 -0.28 15.82 10.74
N ASP A 428 -1.54 15.47 11.04
CA ASP A 428 -1.90 14.23 11.73
C ASP A 428 -3.05 13.56 10.99
N ILE A 429 -2.79 12.33 10.54
CA ILE A 429 -3.76 11.54 9.80
C ILE A 429 -4.98 11.16 10.66
N THR A 430 -4.82 11.10 11.99
CA THR A 430 -5.90 10.79 12.93
C THR A 430 -6.69 12.02 13.40
N SER A 431 -6.37 13.21 12.91
CA SER A 431 -7.11 14.41 13.34
C SER A 431 -8.54 14.44 12.78
N ALA A 432 -9.48 14.95 13.57
CA ALA A 432 -10.88 15.10 13.14
C ALA A 432 -11.03 15.92 11.84
N THR A 433 -10.15 16.91 11.64
CA THR A 433 -10.09 17.71 10.40
C THR A 433 -9.69 16.85 9.21
N THR A 434 -8.63 16.04 9.34
CA THR A 434 -8.22 15.08 8.32
C THR A 434 -9.37 14.14 7.99
N GLN A 435 -9.92 13.45 8.98
CA GLN A 435 -10.99 12.47 8.79
C GLN A 435 -12.22 13.09 8.08
N SER A 436 -12.58 14.32 8.44
CA SER A 436 -13.69 15.04 7.81
C SER A 436 -13.42 15.38 6.34
N LEU A 437 -12.21 15.87 6.02
CA LEU A 437 -11.82 16.18 4.64
C LEU A 437 -11.80 14.91 3.77
N VAL A 438 -11.22 13.85 4.30
CA VAL A 438 -11.12 12.55 3.62
C VAL A 438 -12.51 12.00 3.34
N ALA A 439 -13.40 11.98 4.33
CA ALA A 439 -14.77 11.52 4.14
C ALA A 439 -15.53 12.37 3.10
N TYR A 440 -15.36 13.69 3.12
CA TYR A 440 -16.00 14.60 2.17
C TYR A 440 -15.53 14.38 0.73
N TYR A 441 -14.21 14.34 0.50
CA TYR A 441 -13.66 14.15 -0.84
C TYR A 441 -13.87 12.73 -1.35
N ALA A 442 -13.78 11.71 -0.50
CA ALA A 442 -14.13 10.33 -0.85
C ALA A 442 -15.56 10.24 -1.39
N ARG A 443 -16.53 10.80 -0.64
CA ARG A 443 -17.94 10.82 -1.06
C ARG A 443 -18.11 11.54 -2.38
N SER A 444 -17.53 12.73 -2.49
CA SER A 444 -17.67 13.59 -3.66
C SER A 444 -17.06 12.94 -4.90
N ASN A 445 -15.86 12.38 -4.79
CA ASN A 445 -15.19 11.67 -5.87
C ASN A 445 -15.97 10.45 -6.32
N ILE A 446 -16.46 9.61 -5.39
CA ILE A 446 -17.28 8.45 -5.76
C ILE A 446 -18.57 8.86 -6.48
N MET A 447 -19.28 9.88 -5.99
CA MET A 447 -20.49 10.35 -6.65
C MET A 447 -20.20 10.90 -8.05
N ASN A 448 -19.11 11.66 -8.20
CA ASN A 448 -18.71 12.20 -9.51
C ASN A 448 -18.22 11.11 -10.46
N LEU A 449 -17.53 10.08 -9.96
CA LEU A 449 -17.18 8.90 -10.72
C LEU A 449 -18.45 8.16 -11.19
N CYS A 450 -19.43 7.97 -10.31
CA CYS A 450 -20.69 7.33 -10.66
C CYS A 450 -21.43 8.12 -11.75
N ASN A 451 -21.49 9.45 -11.63
CA ASN A 451 -22.11 10.31 -12.64
C ASN A 451 -21.36 10.25 -13.98
N ALA A 452 -20.02 10.14 -13.95
CA ALA A 452 -19.21 10.03 -15.17
C ALA A 452 -19.30 8.65 -15.84
N LEU A 453 -19.50 7.61 -15.05
CA LEU A 453 -19.69 6.24 -15.53
C LEU A 453 -21.11 6.00 -16.07
N GLU A 454 -22.08 6.83 -15.72
CA GLU A 454 -23.49 6.64 -16.07
C GLU A 454 -23.89 7.41 -17.33
N VAL A 455 -24.57 6.73 -18.25
CA VAL A 455 -25.19 7.35 -19.44
C VAL A 455 -26.68 7.62 -19.19
N GLU A 456 -27.36 6.62 -18.65
CA GLU A 456 -28.76 6.66 -18.19
C GLU A 456 -28.83 5.90 -16.85
N PRO A 457 -29.86 6.11 -16.01
CA PRO A 457 -30.01 5.38 -14.75
C PRO A 457 -29.80 3.86 -14.91
N GLY A 458 -28.71 3.34 -14.35
CA GLY A 458 -28.35 1.91 -14.41
C GLY A 458 -27.64 1.44 -15.70
N GLN A 459 -27.33 2.34 -16.64
CA GLN A 459 -26.51 2.05 -17.82
C GLN A 459 -25.14 2.72 -17.74
N SER A 460 -24.08 1.95 -17.94
CA SER A 460 -22.71 2.46 -17.91
C SER A 460 -22.13 2.77 -19.29
N VAL A 461 -21.27 3.80 -19.33
CA VAL A 461 -20.37 4.10 -20.45
C VAL A 461 -19.47 2.91 -20.77
N ILE A 462 -19.06 2.14 -19.75
CA ILE A 462 -18.22 0.95 -19.91
C ILE A 462 -19.10 -0.31 -19.87
N LYS A 463 -19.44 -0.82 -21.06
CA LYS A 463 -20.21 -2.06 -21.23
C LYS A 463 -19.33 -3.31 -21.12
N SER A 464 -19.93 -4.48 -20.91
CA SER A 464 -19.20 -5.76 -20.87
C SER A 464 -18.42 -6.06 -22.17
N THR A 465 -18.94 -5.61 -23.31
CA THR A 465 -18.33 -5.69 -24.65
C THR A 465 -17.32 -4.58 -24.93
N SER A 466 -17.12 -3.64 -24.00
CA SER A 466 -16.13 -2.58 -24.14
C SER A 466 -14.72 -3.17 -24.13
N PRO A 467 -13.75 -2.56 -24.85
CA PRO A 467 -12.32 -2.91 -24.74
C PRO A 467 -11.73 -2.56 -23.36
N PHE A 468 -12.53 -2.01 -22.44
CA PHE A 468 -12.10 -1.51 -21.14
C PHE A 468 -12.65 -2.39 -20.01
N THR A 469 -11.88 -2.47 -18.93
CA THR A 469 -12.34 -2.95 -17.62
C THR A 469 -12.03 -1.89 -16.57
N VAL A 470 -12.90 -1.70 -15.59
CA VAL A 470 -12.71 -0.68 -14.54
C VAL A 470 -12.45 -1.38 -13.21
N ARG A 471 -11.34 -1.01 -12.59
CA ARG A 471 -11.02 -1.39 -11.21
C ARG A 471 -10.80 -0.14 -10.37
N ILE A 472 -11.40 -0.11 -9.20
CA ILE A 472 -11.26 1.02 -8.28
C ILE A 472 -10.46 0.57 -7.05
N GLY A 473 -9.31 1.22 -6.79
CA GLY A 473 -8.48 0.93 -5.62
C GLY A 473 -9.07 1.49 -4.33
N HIS A 474 -9.43 2.77 -4.32
CA HIS A 474 -10.00 3.47 -3.15
C HIS A 474 -11.54 3.54 -3.18
N GLY A 475 -12.18 4.10 -2.16
CA GLY A 475 -13.64 4.22 -2.08
C GLY A 475 -14.29 3.16 -1.19
N TYR A 476 -13.58 2.64 -0.18
CA TYR A 476 -13.97 1.48 0.63
C TYR A 476 -15.43 1.59 1.12
N TYR A 477 -15.81 2.72 1.71
CA TYR A 477 -17.15 2.90 2.29
C TYR A 477 -18.30 2.88 1.26
N TYR A 478 -18.00 3.06 -0.02
CA TYR A 478 -18.99 3.21 -1.08
C TYR A 478 -18.99 2.03 -2.06
N ARG A 479 -18.15 1.01 -1.85
CA ARG A 479 -18.03 -0.14 -2.76
C ARG A 479 -19.36 -0.84 -3.01
N ASN A 480 -20.20 -1.01 -1.98
CA ASN A 480 -21.51 -1.64 -2.15
C ASN A 480 -22.44 -0.84 -3.06
N TYR A 481 -22.45 0.49 -2.87
CA TYR A 481 -23.24 1.38 -3.69
C TYR A 481 -22.77 1.33 -5.15
N VAL A 482 -21.45 1.39 -5.38
CA VAL A 482 -20.86 1.29 -6.72
C VAL A 482 -21.13 -0.08 -7.35
N ALA A 483 -20.93 -1.18 -6.61
CA ALA A 483 -21.14 -2.54 -7.11
C ALA A 483 -22.60 -2.84 -7.45
N ALA A 484 -23.55 -2.28 -6.68
CA ALA A 484 -24.98 -2.40 -6.96
C ALA A 484 -25.39 -1.64 -8.22
N ARG A 485 -24.77 -0.48 -8.49
CA ARG A 485 -25.07 0.36 -9.65
C ARG A 485 -24.32 -0.06 -10.92
N PHE A 486 -23.11 -0.57 -10.78
CA PHE A 486 -22.20 -0.92 -11.88
C PHE A 486 -21.59 -2.32 -11.66
N PRO A 487 -22.32 -3.40 -12.03
CA PRO A 487 -21.91 -4.77 -11.73
C PRO A 487 -20.58 -5.21 -12.37
N GLN A 488 -20.13 -4.51 -13.41
CA GLN A 488 -18.89 -4.75 -14.15
C GLN A 488 -17.64 -4.15 -13.48
N VAL A 489 -17.81 -3.27 -12.49
CA VAL A 489 -16.69 -2.66 -11.75
C VAL A 489 -16.16 -3.65 -10.72
N THR A 490 -14.84 -3.78 -10.63
CA THR A 490 -14.14 -4.53 -9.57
C THR A 490 -13.35 -3.59 -8.67
N PHE A 491 -12.85 -4.10 -7.55
CA PHE A 491 -12.02 -3.33 -6.62
C PHE A 491 -10.72 -4.09 -6.35
N ASP A 492 -9.59 -3.39 -6.29
CA ASP A 492 -8.42 -3.89 -5.60
C ASP A 492 -8.41 -3.37 -4.16
N THR A 493 -7.94 -4.19 -3.24
CA THR A 493 -8.02 -3.93 -1.81
C THR A 493 -6.63 -3.96 -1.20
N ASN A 494 -6.27 -2.83 -0.60
CA ASN A 494 -5.14 -2.69 0.33
C ASN A 494 -5.71 -2.61 1.76
N LEU A 495 -5.24 -3.44 2.70
CA LEU A 495 -5.69 -3.52 4.11
C LEU A 495 -4.59 -3.12 5.11
N GLY A 496 -3.32 -3.04 4.69
CA GLY A 496 -2.18 -2.78 5.56
C GLY A 496 -1.53 -1.41 5.44
N SER A 497 -1.84 -0.62 4.42
CA SER A 497 -1.22 0.69 4.28
C SER A 497 -1.48 1.58 5.50
N ASN A 498 -0.41 2.24 5.97
CA ASN A 498 -0.48 3.25 7.03
C ASN A 498 -1.44 4.39 6.67
N PHE A 499 -1.70 4.53 5.37
CA PHE A 499 -2.49 5.54 4.69
C PHE A 499 -3.71 4.93 4.03
N ILE A 500 -4.27 3.86 4.60
CA ILE A 500 -5.61 3.48 4.17
C ILE A 500 -6.56 4.52 4.71
N THR A 501 -7.26 5.06 3.76
CA THR A 501 -8.11 6.22 3.84
C THR A 501 -9.56 5.86 4.08
N GLY A 502 -9.81 4.56 4.20
CA GLY A 502 -10.81 3.96 5.07
C GLY A 502 -10.32 3.74 6.51
N ALA A 503 -9.21 3.02 6.74
CA ALA A 503 -8.82 2.59 8.09
C ALA A 503 -8.38 3.74 9.02
N SER A 504 -7.75 4.80 8.52
CA SER A 504 -7.39 5.97 9.35
C SER A 504 -8.60 6.73 9.89
N GLY A 505 -9.71 6.71 9.15
CA GLY A 505 -11.03 7.17 9.61
C GLY A 505 -11.69 6.25 10.63
N LEU A 506 -11.16 5.04 10.85
CA LEU A 506 -11.66 4.09 11.86
C LEU A 506 -11.02 4.29 13.23
N PHE A 507 -9.99 5.12 13.36
CA PHE A 507 -9.28 5.33 14.63
C PHE A 507 -9.53 6.73 15.18
N ASP A 508 -10.18 6.80 16.33
CA ASP A 508 -10.51 8.07 17.01
C ASP A 508 -9.28 8.79 17.60
N SER A 509 -8.13 8.11 17.67
CA SER A 509 -6.89 8.71 18.18
C SER A 509 -5.62 8.03 17.66
N ALA A 510 -4.51 8.76 17.74
CA ALA A 510 -3.17 8.24 17.51
C ALA A 510 -2.82 7.02 18.40
N ASN A 511 -3.34 6.99 19.63
CA ASN A 511 -3.11 5.87 20.56
C ASN A 511 -3.88 4.61 20.13
N ALA A 512 -5.14 4.75 19.68
CA ALA A 512 -5.91 3.64 19.12
C ALA A 512 -5.21 3.06 17.88
N TYR A 513 -4.78 3.94 16.96
CA TYR A 513 -4.00 3.56 15.78
C TYR A 513 -2.70 2.81 16.15
N ARG A 514 -2.02 3.21 17.24
CA ARG A 514 -0.79 2.57 17.72
C ARG A 514 -1.03 1.20 18.36
N LEU A 515 -2.15 1.03 19.05
CA LEU A 515 -2.52 -0.19 19.76
C LEU A 515 -3.02 -1.27 18.80
N ASN A 516 -3.62 -0.87 17.67
CA ASN A 516 -4.14 -1.78 16.67
C ASN A 516 -3.06 -2.34 15.72
N ARG A 517 -2.05 -2.98 16.31
CA ARG A 517 -0.91 -3.59 15.60
C ARG A 517 -1.28 -4.91 14.93
N GLY A 518 -2.30 -5.62 15.43
CA GLY A 518 -2.58 -6.98 15.00
C GLY A 518 -3.04 -7.08 13.54
N LEU A 519 -3.82 -6.12 13.04
CA LEU A 519 -4.22 -6.13 11.62
C LEU A 519 -3.09 -5.58 10.74
N ARG A 520 -2.48 -4.47 11.16
CA ARG A 520 -1.43 -3.78 10.40
C ARG A 520 -0.11 -4.56 10.30
N HIS A 521 0.36 -5.19 11.37
CA HIS A 521 1.63 -5.92 11.39
C HIS A 521 1.47 -7.44 11.44
N LEU A 522 0.23 -7.92 11.39
CA LEU A 522 -0.12 -9.34 11.58
C LEU A 522 0.45 -9.93 12.88
N ASN A 523 0.74 -9.06 13.85
CA ASN A 523 1.39 -9.39 15.12
C ASN A 523 0.97 -8.38 16.20
N GLY A 524 0.02 -8.79 17.04
CA GLY A 524 -0.49 -7.97 18.13
C GLY A 524 -1.99 -8.12 18.33
N TYR A 525 -2.56 -7.18 19.08
CA TYR A 525 -3.99 -7.12 19.36
C TYR A 525 -4.70 -6.23 18.35
N VAL A 526 -5.96 -6.56 18.09
CA VAL A 526 -6.90 -5.80 17.26
C VAL A 526 -8.20 -5.68 18.02
N ASP A 527 -8.74 -4.47 18.11
CA ASP A 527 -10.06 -4.26 18.71
C ASP A 527 -11.14 -4.85 17.81
N THR A 528 -12.08 -5.57 18.41
CA THR A 528 -13.20 -6.22 17.73
C THR A 528 -14.06 -5.22 16.94
N ASP A 529 -14.30 -4.03 17.48
CA ASP A 529 -15.03 -2.96 16.78
C ASP A 529 -14.29 -2.50 15.51
N THR A 530 -12.96 -2.48 15.53
CA THR A 530 -12.16 -2.20 14.32
C THR A 530 -12.33 -3.29 13.28
N LEU A 531 -12.32 -4.57 13.67
CA LEU A 531 -12.55 -5.69 12.75
C LEU A 531 -13.94 -5.63 12.13
N GLU A 532 -14.97 -5.32 12.92
CA GLU A 532 -16.35 -5.19 12.43
C GLU A 532 -16.50 -4.00 11.47
N ALA A 533 -15.94 -2.84 11.82
CA ALA A 533 -15.99 -1.67 10.96
C ALA A 533 -15.23 -1.89 9.64
N THR A 534 -14.05 -2.52 9.71
CA THR A 534 -13.25 -2.89 8.53
C THR A 534 -14.00 -3.88 7.64
N THR A 535 -14.57 -4.93 8.24
CA THR A 535 -15.39 -5.94 7.53
C THR A 535 -16.58 -5.28 6.85
N THR A 536 -17.26 -4.36 7.54
CA THR A 536 -18.42 -3.64 7.02
C THR A 536 -18.04 -2.73 5.85
N ALA A 537 -16.95 -1.98 5.97
CA ALA A 537 -16.48 -1.08 4.91
C ALA A 537 -16.05 -1.84 3.65
N ILE A 538 -15.19 -2.86 3.78
CA ILE A 538 -14.59 -3.54 2.62
C ILE A 538 -15.52 -4.60 2.02
N SER A 539 -16.29 -5.29 2.86
CA SER A 539 -17.00 -6.50 2.46
C SER A 539 -18.48 -6.59 2.76
N TYR A 540 -19.00 -5.71 3.62
CA TYR A 540 -20.41 -5.57 3.95
C TYR A 540 -21.13 -6.92 4.06
N LEU A 541 -20.63 -7.77 4.96
CA LEU A 541 -21.12 -9.14 5.13
C LEU A 541 -22.47 -9.22 5.85
N ASN A 542 -23.18 -8.10 5.99
CA ASN A 542 -24.43 -8.01 6.72
C ASN A 542 -25.56 -8.76 5.98
N PRO A 543 -26.38 -9.56 6.68
CA PRO A 543 -27.50 -10.30 6.09
C PRO A 543 -28.51 -9.44 5.33
N GLU A 544 -28.63 -8.16 5.71
CA GLU A 544 -29.54 -7.18 5.10
C GLU A 544 -29.27 -6.93 3.61
N ARG A 545 -28.08 -7.29 3.12
CA ARG A 545 -27.73 -7.23 1.68
C ARG A 545 -28.50 -8.24 0.83
N MET A 546 -29.03 -9.30 1.44
CA MET A 546 -29.58 -10.43 0.71
C MET A 546 -31.04 -10.19 0.35
N THR A 547 -31.41 -10.57 -0.86
CA THR A 547 -32.82 -10.57 -1.29
C THR A 547 -33.60 -11.67 -0.57
N VAL A 548 -34.93 -11.54 -0.51
CA VAL A 548 -35.81 -12.58 0.05
C VAL A 548 -35.59 -13.92 -0.65
N ALA A 549 -35.42 -13.92 -1.98
CA ALA A 549 -35.17 -15.14 -2.74
C ALA A 549 -33.86 -15.84 -2.34
N GLN A 550 -32.80 -15.07 -2.06
CA GLN A 550 -31.53 -15.60 -1.56
C GLN A 550 -31.68 -16.21 -0.16
N LEU A 551 -32.40 -15.52 0.74
CA LEU A 551 -32.65 -16.02 2.08
C LEU A 551 -33.48 -17.31 2.07
N THR A 552 -34.53 -17.37 1.23
CA THR A 552 -35.35 -18.58 1.06
C THR A 552 -34.53 -19.75 0.54
N TYR A 553 -33.72 -19.56 -0.51
CA TYR A 553 -32.84 -20.60 -1.05
C TYR A 553 -31.91 -21.18 0.03
N LEU A 554 -31.26 -20.31 0.81
CA LEU A 554 -30.35 -20.74 1.88
C LEU A 554 -31.07 -21.43 3.03
N HIS A 555 -32.28 -20.99 3.37
CA HIS A 555 -33.13 -21.62 4.37
C HIS A 555 -33.52 -23.04 3.94
N ASP A 556 -34.00 -23.19 2.71
CA ASP A 556 -34.42 -24.48 2.16
C ASP A 556 -33.24 -25.45 2.06
N MET A 557 -32.06 -24.98 1.65
CA MET A 557 -30.82 -25.76 1.67
C MET A 557 -30.42 -26.16 3.09
N SER A 558 -30.52 -25.27 4.07
CA SER A 558 -30.17 -25.57 5.48
C SER A 558 -31.13 -26.54 6.18
N SER A 559 -32.34 -26.72 5.65
CA SER A 559 -33.34 -27.66 6.19
C SER A 559 -33.03 -29.12 5.80
N ARG A 560 -32.26 -29.33 4.73
CA ARG A 560 -31.85 -30.64 4.20
C ARG A 560 -30.56 -31.09 4.86
N GLN A 561 -30.28 -32.40 4.93
CA GLN A 561 -29.05 -32.90 5.58
C GLN A 561 -27.78 -32.52 4.83
N GLU A 562 -27.80 -32.53 3.49
CA GLU A 562 -26.69 -32.13 2.64
C GLU A 562 -27.23 -31.38 1.40
N PRO A 563 -26.47 -30.43 0.82
CA PRO A 563 -26.83 -29.82 -0.46
C PRO A 563 -26.78 -30.85 -1.61
N ASP A 564 -27.72 -30.76 -2.54
CA ASP A 564 -27.79 -31.65 -3.72
C ASP A 564 -27.20 -31.00 -4.99
N ASP A 565 -27.14 -31.75 -6.09
CA ASP A 565 -26.61 -31.22 -7.36
C ASP A 565 -27.52 -30.12 -7.96
N ASN A 566 -28.83 -30.16 -7.66
CA ASN A 566 -29.77 -29.13 -8.08
C ASN A 566 -29.51 -27.80 -7.35
N ASP A 567 -29.00 -27.83 -6.11
CA ASP A 567 -28.55 -26.62 -5.41
C ASP A 567 -27.41 -25.92 -6.15
N LYS A 568 -26.50 -26.67 -6.78
CA LYS A 568 -25.43 -26.10 -7.60
C LYS A 568 -25.99 -25.39 -8.83
N GLU A 569 -26.96 -26.00 -9.51
CA GLU A 569 -27.62 -25.38 -10.67
C GLU A 569 -28.39 -24.10 -10.28
N ILE A 570 -29.12 -24.14 -9.17
CA ILE A 570 -29.89 -23.00 -8.66
C ILE A 570 -28.98 -21.87 -8.17
N PHE A 571 -27.80 -22.19 -7.60
CA PHE A 571 -26.86 -21.22 -7.05
C PHE A 571 -26.57 -20.08 -8.03
N HIS A 572 -26.36 -20.38 -9.31
CA HIS A 572 -26.06 -19.36 -10.31
C HIS A 572 -27.22 -18.38 -10.55
N ASN A 573 -28.46 -18.87 -10.47
CA ASN A 573 -29.65 -18.02 -10.60
C ASN A 573 -29.82 -17.12 -9.38
N VAL A 574 -29.49 -17.64 -8.19
CA VAL A 574 -29.70 -16.95 -6.90
C VAL A 574 -28.56 -16.00 -6.54
N ALA A 575 -27.31 -16.33 -6.89
CA ALA A 575 -26.16 -15.42 -6.72
C ALA A 575 -26.32 -14.12 -7.51
N GLY A 576 -27.15 -14.13 -8.56
CA GLY A 576 -27.58 -12.96 -9.31
C GLY A 576 -27.19 -13.06 -10.78
N ARG A 577 -28.07 -12.56 -11.66
CA ARG A 577 -27.84 -12.52 -13.11
C ARG A 577 -26.63 -11.66 -13.49
N ASP A 578 -26.27 -10.70 -12.65
CA ASP A 578 -25.18 -9.76 -12.88
C ASP A 578 -23.81 -10.27 -12.40
N VAL A 579 -23.72 -11.51 -11.93
CA VAL A 579 -22.44 -12.18 -11.67
C VAL A 579 -21.81 -12.59 -13.01
N PRO A 580 -20.60 -12.08 -13.36
CA PRO A 580 -19.96 -12.40 -14.62
C PRO A 580 -19.63 -13.90 -14.77
N GLU A 581 -19.73 -14.42 -15.98
CA GLU A 581 -19.53 -15.86 -16.26
C GLU A 581 -18.16 -16.37 -15.77
N TRP A 582 -17.12 -15.54 -15.88
CA TRP A 582 -15.76 -15.90 -15.52
C TRP A 582 -15.55 -16.20 -14.03
N VAL A 583 -16.41 -15.65 -13.15
CA VAL A 583 -16.27 -15.84 -11.70
C VAL A 583 -17.23 -16.90 -11.15
N LYS A 584 -18.34 -17.18 -11.86
CA LYS A 584 -19.42 -18.05 -11.38
C LYS A 584 -18.94 -19.40 -10.82
N LYS A 585 -18.07 -20.09 -11.57
CA LYS A 585 -17.54 -21.41 -11.16
C LYS A 585 -16.65 -21.32 -9.92
N VAL A 586 -15.85 -20.26 -9.81
CA VAL A 586 -14.99 -20.02 -8.64
C VAL A 586 -15.85 -19.82 -7.40
N LEU A 587 -16.90 -18.99 -7.50
CA LEU A 587 -17.84 -18.72 -6.41
C LEU A 587 -18.59 -19.98 -5.96
N GLN A 588 -19.14 -20.73 -6.91
CA GLN A 588 -19.88 -21.95 -6.63
C GLN A 588 -18.95 -23.00 -6.00
N GLY A 589 -17.79 -23.24 -6.60
CA GLY A 589 -16.80 -24.20 -6.09
C GLY A 589 -16.38 -23.88 -4.66
N PHE A 590 -16.05 -22.62 -4.37
CA PHE A 590 -15.72 -22.17 -3.03
C PHE A 590 -16.89 -22.39 -2.05
N PHE A 591 -18.10 -21.95 -2.40
CA PHE A 591 -19.26 -22.01 -1.51
C PHE A 591 -19.54 -23.44 -1.03
N PHE A 592 -19.67 -24.40 -1.95
CA PHE A 592 -19.97 -25.78 -1.60
C PHE A 592 -18.78 -26.50 -0.95
N HIS A 593 -17.56 -26.19 -1.36
CA HIS A 593 -16.37 -26.74 -0.70
C HIS A 593 -16.27 -26.27 0.76
N GLN A 594 -16.52 -24.99 1.00
CA GLN A 594 -16.46 -24.40 2.34
C GLN A 594 -17.58 -24.91 3.25
N ILE A 595 -18.78 -25.14 2.71
CA ILE A 595 -19.87 -25.83 3.42
C ILE A 595 -19.37 -27.20 3.91
N HIS A 596 -18.83 -28.01 3.00
CA HIS A 596 -18.35 -29.35 3.34
C HIS A 596 -17.29 -29.32 4.45
N LEU A 597 -16.31 -28.41 4.36
CA LEU A 597 -15.27 -28.26 5.38
C LEU A 597 -15.83 -27.81 6.74
N CYS A 598 -16.81 -26.91 6.76
CA CYS A 598 -17.39 -26.36 7.98
C CYS A 598 -18.36 -27.34 8.67
N GLU A 599 -19.11 -28.11 7.90
CA GLU A 599 -20.08 -29.07 8.40
C GLU A 599 -19.45 -30.32 9.01
N ILE A 600 -18.17 -30.61 8.77
CA ILE A 600 -17.47 -31.72 9.45
C ILE A 600 -17.39 -31.51 10.99
N THR A 601 -17.66 -30.30 11.48
CA THR A 601 -17.72 -30.01 12.92
C THR A 601 -19.08 -30.40 13.53
N GLY A 602 -19.10 -31.42 14.41
CA GLY A 602 -20.30 -32.20 14.78
C GLY A 602 -21.56 -31.45 15.27
N LYS A 603 -21.44 -30.24 15.83
CA LYS A 603 -22.61 -29.42 16.22
C LYS A 603 -23.32 -28.78 15.01
N THR A 604 -22.59 -28.51 13.92
CA THR A 604 -23.14 -27.87 12.73
C THR A 604 -24.11 -28.80 11.98
N LYS A 605 -23.83 -30.10 11.88
CA LYS A 605 -24.71 -31.05 11.14
C LYS A 605 -26.09 -31.27 11.77
N GLN A 606 -26.21 -31.06 13.07
CA GLN A 606 -27.38 -31.47 13.84
C GLN A 606 -28.42 -30.35 14.00
N ASP A 607 -28.06 -29.11 13.69
CA ASP A 607 -28.91 -27.94 13.93
C ASP A 607 -29.11 -27.10 12.66
N ASN A 608 -30.35 -27.07 12.17
CA ASN A 608 -30.76 -26.31 10.98
C ASN A 608 -30.47 -24.81 11.11
N TYR A 609 -30.63 -24.24 12.31
CA TYR A 609 -30.39 -22.82 12.55
C TYR A 609 -28.89 -22.48 12.44
N ILE A 610 -28.03 -23.34 13.00
CA ILE A 610 -26.57 -23.17 12.89
C ILE A 610 -26.12 -23.29 11.42
N ARG A 611 -26.67 -24.24 10.67
CA ARG A 611 -26.40 -24.37 9.22
C ARG A 611 -26.87 -23.17 8.43
N TYR A 612 -28.09 -22.71 8.68
CA TYR A 612 -28.64 -21.53 8.03
C TYR A 612 -27.75 -20.31 8.25
N ARG A 613 -27.29 -20.07 9.50
CA ARG A 613 -26.36 -18.97 9.81
C ARG A 613 -25.04 -19.11 9.06
N LEU A 614 -24.45 -20.31 9.03
CA LEU A 614 -23.22 -20.58 8.29
C LEU A 614 -23.40 -20.30 6.79
N TYR A 615 -24.44 -20.87 6.19
CA TYR A 615 -24.73 -20.72 4.76
C TYR A 615 -24.95 -19.26 4.39
N ARG A 616 -25.65 -18.51 5.25
CA ARG A 616 -25.84 -17.07 5.10
C ARG A 616 -24.53 -16.30 5.16
N THR A 617 -23.65 -16.57 6.11
CA THR A 617 -22.35 -15.88 6.17
C THR A 617 -21.47 -16.24 4.96
N LEU A 618 -21.41 -17.52 4.57
CA LEU A 618 -20.68 -17.96 3.38
C LEU A 618 -21.20 -17.33 2.10
N PHE A 619 -22.52 -17.23 1.97
CA PHE A 619 -23.13 -16.62 0.79
C PHE A 619 -22.89 -15.11 0.75
N ALA A 620 -22.81 -14.43 1.91
CA ALA A 620 -22.41 -13.03 1.97
C ALA A 620 -20.97 -12.82 1.47
N ILE A 621 -20.05 -13.69 1.85
CA ILE A 621 -18.66 -13.69 1.36
C ILE A 621 -18.64 -13.85 -0.16
N VAL A 622 -19.37 -14.84 -0.68
CA VAL A 622 -19.52 -15.08 -2.13
C VAL A 622 -20.01 -13.84 -2.86
N LEU A 623 -21.07 -13.20 -2.36
CA LEU A 623 -21.66 -12.03 -3.02
C LEU A 623 -20.69 -10.83 -3.07
N ASN A 624 -19.65 -10.82 -2.24
CA ASN A 624 -18.68 -9.74 -2.12
C ASN A 624 -17.37 -9.96 -2.89
N TRP A 625 -17.33 -10.96 -3.77
CA TRP A 625 -16.11 -11.36 -4.49
C TRP A 625 -15.33 -10.21 -5.17
N ARG A 626 -15.99 -9.10 -5.54
CA ARG A 626 -15.39 -7.93 -6.20
C ARG A 626 -14.33 -7.22 -5.36
N SER A 627 -14.38 -7.35 -4.03
CA SER A 627 -13.43 -6.70 -3.10
C SER A 627 -12.24 -7.57 -2.75
N TYR A 628 -12.07 -8.74 -3.38
CA TYR A 628 -11.04 -9.71 -3.00
C TYR A 628 -9.83 -9.74 -3.94
N LEU A 629 -9.79 -8.87 -4.95
CA LEU A 629 -8.54 -8.59 -5.66
C LEU A 629 -7.67 -7.74 -4.74
N LEU A 630 -6.37 -8.04 -4.66
CA LEU A 630 -5.47 -7.42 -3.70
C LEU A 630 -4.42 -6.59 -4.41
N GLY A 631 -4.17 -5.40 -3.88
CA GLY A 631 -3.11 -4.48 -4.32
C GLY A 631 -2.41 -3.93 -3.08
N ALA A 632 -1.15 -3.55 -3.24
CA ALA A 632 -0.34 -3.07 -2.11
C ALA A 632 0.00 -1.59 -2.18
N ASP A 633 -0.34 -0.90 -3.27
CA ASP A 633 -0.20 0.55 -3.56
C ASP A 633 1.25 1.11 -3.54
N GLY A 634 2.10 0.65 -2.62
CA GLY A 634 3.54 0.93 -2.58
C GLY A 634 4.29 0.07 -1.55
N GLN A 635 4.61 -1.17 -1.93
CA GLN A 635 5.02 -2.22 -0.99
C GLN A 635 6.15 -1.85 0.00
N GLY A 636 7.16 -1.14 -0.49
CA GLY A 636 8.32 -0.73 0.28
C GLY A 636 8.19 0.65 0.94
N VAL A 637 7.37 1.54 0.40
CA VAL A 637 7.07 2.86 0.99
C VAL A 637 6.17 2.72 2.19
N GLU A 638 5.13 1.90 2.09
CA GLU A 638 4.04 1.86 3.07
C GLU A 638 4.28 0.88 4.22
N HIS A 639 5.33 0.06 4.11
CA HIS A 639 5.61 -1.05 5.02
C HIS A 639 4.50 -2.11 5.05
N SER A 640 3.79 -2.28 3.93
CA SER A 640 2.82 -3.35 3.72
C SER A 640 3.10 -4.02 2.39
N ASN A 641 3.05 -5.36 2.31
CA ASN A 641 3.20 -6.07 1.05
C ASN A 641 1.94 -6.89 0.75
N VAL A 642 1.78 -7.32 -0.51
CA VAL A 642 0.56 -8.06 -0.93
C VAL A 642 0.41 -9.42 -0.24
N GLN A 643 1.53 -9.98 0.23
CA GLN A 643 1.53 -11.20 1.04
C GLN A 643 0.76 -10.99 2.35
N ASP A 644 1.01 -9.87 3.02
CA ASP A 644 0.25 -9.52 4.22
C ASP A 644 -1.20 -9.18 3.89
N GLU A 645 -1.48 -8.53 2.76
CA GLU A 645 -2.87 -8.22 2.37
C GLU A 645 -3.70 -9.48 2.18
N ALA A 646 -3.12 -10.53 1.60
CA ALA A 646 -3.79 -11.82 1.44
C ALA A 646 -4.10 -12.48 2.79
N VAL A 647 -3.16 -12.41 3.74
CA VAL A 647 -3.36 -12.91 5.10
C VAL A 647 -4.41 -12.07 5.84
N ARG A 648 -4.34 -10.74 5.78
CA ARG A 648 -5.34 -9.84 6.40
C ARG A 648 -6.74 -10.12 5.88
N MET A 649 -6.91 -10.22 4.57
CA MET A 649 -8.21 -10.51 3.97
C MET A 649 -8.72 -11.88 4.43
N THR A 650 -7.84 -12.90 4.43
CA THR A 650 -8.19 -14.24 4.92
C THR A 650 -8.65 -14.21 6.39
N LEU A 651 -7.95 -13.47 7.25
CA LEU A 651 -8.30 -13.32 8.66
C LEU A 651 -9.62 -12.54 8.87
N LEU A 652 -9.91 -11.51 8.06
CA LEU A 652 -11.19 -10.81 8.10
C LEU A 652 -12.36 -11.73 7.75
N LEU A 653 -12.22 -12.51 6.67
CA LEU A 653 -13.23 -13.48 6.26
C LEU A 653 -13.39 -14.61 7.28
N ALA A 654 -12.29 -15.07 7.87
CA ALA A 654 -12.29 -16.05 8.93
C ALA A 654 -12.97 -15.54 10.20
N TYR A 655 -12.69 -14.30 10.62
CA TYR A 655 -13.35 -13.68 11.76
C TYR A 655 -14.86 -13.64 11.57
N ALA A 656 -15.33 -13.23 10.39
CA ALA A 656 -16.76 -13.23 10.07
C ALA A 656 -17.40 -14.62 10.15
N LEU A 657 -16.66 -15.69 9.82
CA LEU A 657 -17.15 -17.08 9.81
C LEU A 657 -17.08 -17.80 11.16
N TYR A 658 -16.08 -17.46 12.00
CA TYR A 658 -15.73 -18.27 13.16
C TYR A 658 -15.75 -17.54 14.50
N ARG A 659 -16.02 -16.22 14.54
CA ARG A 659 -16.03 -15.47 15.81
C ARG A 659 -16.97 -16.05 16.87
N ASP A 660 -18.08 -16.67 16.45
CA ASP A 660 -19.08 -17.28 17.34
C ASP A 660 -18.83 -18.78 17.62
N ARG A 661 -17.69 -19.31 17.19
CA ARG A 661 -17.32 -20.74 17.30
C ARG A 661 -16.13 -20.92 18.24
N GLU A 662 -16.07 -22.05 18.94
CA GLU A 662 -14.95 -22.34 19.87
C GLU A 662 -13.61 -22.56 19.16
N SER A 663 -13.64 -23.00 17.90
CA SER A 663 -12.45 -23.41 17.15
C SER A 663 -12.47 -22.89 15.73
N VAL A 664 -11.31 -22.38 15.28
CA VAL A 664 -11.03 -22.03 13.89
C VAL A 664 -10.20 -23.17 13.27
N PRO A 665 -10.76 -23.97 12.33
CA PRO A 665 -10.03 -25.06 11.73
C PRO A 665 -9.09 -24.59 10.61
N HIS A 666 -7.93 -25.25 10.44
CA HIS A 666 -6.96 -24.89 9.40
C HIS A 666 -7.46 -25.05 7.95
N LYS A 667 -8.08 -26.19 7.58
CA LYS A 667 -8.51 -26.42 6.17
C LYS A 667 -9.46 -25.35 5.63
N PRO A 668 -10.48 -24.91 6.38
CA PRO A 668 -11.29 -23.76 5.97
C PRO A 668 -10.51 -22.45 5.78
N LEU A 669 -9.45 -22.20 6.55
CA LEU A 669 -8.58 -21.03 6.36
C LEU A 669 -7.75 -21.15 5.08
N GLU A 670 -7.19 -22.34 4.81
CA GLU A 670 -6.47 -22.64 3.56
C GLU A 670 -7.39 -22.50 2.34
N ALA A 671 -8.65 -22.93 2.46
CA ALA A 671 -9.66 -22.79 1.42
C ALA A 671 -10.06 -21.32 1.17
N LEU A 672 -10.15 -20.49 2.23
CA LEU A 672 -10.34 -19.04 2.09
C LEU A 672 -9.16 -18.39 1.35
N TYR A 673 -7.93 -18.73 1.72
CA TYR A 673 -6.74 -18.21 1.07
C TYR A 673 -6.67 -18.62 -0.40
N SER A 674 -6.95 -19.90 -0.68
CA SER A 674 -6.99 -20.45 -2.04
C SER A 674 -8.08 -19.79 -2.88
N PHE A 675 -9.23 -19.46 -2.28
CA PHE A 675 -10.29 -18.71 -2.94
C PHE A 675 -9.84 -17.33 -3.41
N LEU A 676 -9.06 -16.60 -2.61
CA LEU A 676 -8.48 -15.31 -3.03
C LEU A 676 -7.57 -15.46 -4.25
N ILE A 677 -6.77 -16.54 -4.29
CA ILE A 677 -5.88 -16.85 -5.43
C ILE A 677 -6.70 -17.20 -6.67
N GLU A 678 -7.73 -18.05 -6.55
CA GLU A 678 -8.55 -18.46 -7.68
C GLU A 678 -9.37 -17.30 -8.26
N LEU A 679 -9.84 -16.37 -7.43
CA LEU A 679 -10.46 -15.12 -7.89
C LEU A 679 -9.47 -14.25 -8.67
N ALA A 680 -8.26 -14.08 -8.15
CA ALA A 680 -7.21 -13.32 -8.81
C ALA A 680 -6.84 -13.94 -10.18
N LYS A 681 -6.68 -15.27 -10.23
CA LYS A 681 -6.48 -16.01 -11.48
C LYS A 681 -7.63 -15.76 -12.46
N ALA A 682 -8.87 -15.87 -12.00
CA ALA A 682 -10.03 -15.72 -12.88
C ALA A 682 -10.12 -14.30 -13.46
N TYR A 683 -9.87 -13.27 -12.65
CA TYR A 683 -9.82 -11.88 -13.12
C TYR A 683 -8.62 -11.61 -14.06
N TRP A 684 -7.46 -12.19 -13.78
CA TRP A 684 -6.28 -12.04 -14.64
C TRP A 684 -6.51 -12.66 -16.02
N ARG A 685 -7.09 -13.86 -16.12
CA ARG A 685 -7.39 -14.52 -17.41
C ARG A 685 -8.26 -13.66 -18.32
N ILE A 686 -9.31 -13.06 -17.77
CA ILE A 686 -10.26 -12.27 -18.57
C ILE A 686 -9.76 -10.87 -18.92
N THR A 687 -8.65 -10.43 -18.32
CA THR A 687 -8.04 -9.13 -18.61
C THR A 687 -6.81 -9.26 -19.48
N LEU A 688 -5.86 -10.13 -19.14
CA LEU A 688 -4.50 -10.13 -19.72
C LEU A 688 -4.14 -11.38 -20.55
N ASN A 689 -5.00 -12.42 -20.59
CA ASN A 689 -4.72 -13.77 -21.10
C ASN A 689 -3.51 -14.47 -20.48
N ASP A 690 -3.54 -15.80 -20.53
CA ASP A 690 -2.51 -16.71 -20.02
C ASP A 690 -2.23 -16.64 -18.50
N ILE A 691 -2.10 -17.81 -17.89
CA ILE A 691 -1.62 -17.94 -16.51
C ILE A 691 -0.74 -19.17 -16.45
N GLU A 692 0.57 -18.93 -16.38
CA GLU A 692 1.49 -19.90 -15.79
C GLU A 692 1.78 -19.44 -14.36
N ILE A 693 1.18 -20.12 -13.39
CA ILE A 693 1.59 -19.98 -11.99
C ILE A 693 2.34 -21.25 -11.68
N GLY A 694 3.65 -21.12 -11.42
CA GLY A 694 4.41 -22.23 -10.88
C GLY A 694 3.87 -22.61 -9.50
N ASP A 695 3.81 -23.91 -9.22
CA ASP A 695 3.45 -24.40 -7.89
C ASP A 695 4.48 -23.90 -6.88
N ARG A 696 4.00 -23.21 -5.84
CA ARG A 696 4.79 -22.73 -4.71
C ARG A 696 4.06 -23.13 -3.45
N ASP A 697 4.20 -24.40 -3.09
CA ASP A 697 3.52 -24.99 -1.94
C ASP A 697 4.21 -24.66 -0.61
N GLU A 698 5.41 -24.09 -0.66
CA GLU A 698 6.14 -23.71 0.55
C GLU A 698 5.49 -22.51 1.25
N PRO A 699 5.22 -22.61 2.56
CA PRO A 699 4.53 -21.58 3.31
C PRO A 699 5.45 -20.36 3.52
N ARG A 700 4.99 -19.21 3.05
CA ARG A 700 5.68 -17.93 3.21
C ARG A 700 5.34 -17.24 4.53
N VAL A 701 4.09 -17.35 4.96
CA VAL A 701 3.60 -16.79 6.23
C VAL A 701 2.91 -17.91 7.01
N VAL A 702 3.33 -18.14 8.25
CA VAL A 702 2.69 -19.11 9.13
C VAL A 702 1.88 -18.38 10.20
N LEU A 703 0.58 -18.63 10.25
CA LEU A 703 -0.30 -18.15 11.31
C LEU A 703 -0.12 -19.02 12.55
N LYS A 704 0.43 -18.43 13.60
CA LYS A 704 0.72 -19.10 14.88
C LYS A 704 -0.43 -18.97 15.88
N ARG A 705 -1.10 -17.82 15.89
CA ARG A 705 -2.26 -17.57 16.75
C ARG A 705 -3.29 -16.70 16.05
N PHE A 706 -4.55 -17.08 16.25
CA PHE A 706 -5.72 -16.31 15.91
C PHE A 706 -6.82 -16.66 16.90
N GLU A 707 -6.98 -15.82 17.92
CA GLU A 707 -7.85 -16.11 19.07
C GLU A 707 -8.42 -14.83 19.69
N GLY A 708 -9.62 -14.92 20.27
CA GLY A 708 -10.30 -13.76 20.83
C GLY A 708 -11.74 -14.05 21.20
N PHE A 709 -12.52 -12.99 21.45
CA PHE A 709 -13.93 -13.08 21.82
C PHE A 709 -14.83 -12.46 20.75
N GLU A 710 -16.06 -12.98 20.64
CA GLU A 710 -17.18 -12.26 20.02
C GLU A 710 -17.87 -11.41 21.08
N SER A 711 -17.37 -10.18 21.28
CA SER A 711 -17.98 -9.18 22.15
C SER A 711 -17.54 -7.79 21.72
N PRO A 712 -18.43 -6.77 21.77
CA PRO A 712 -18.02 -5.38 21.71
C PRO A 712 -16.95 -5.08 22.75
N ASP A 713 -16.09 -4.09 22.48
CA ASP A 713 -15.00 -3.65 23.37
C ASP A 713 -14.00 -4.77 23.75
N SER A 714 -13.88 -5.81 22.94
CA SER A 714 -12.92 -6.90 23.13
C SER A 714 -11.78 -6.87 22.11
N VAL A 715 -10.84 -7.83 22.23
CA VAL A 715 -9.65 -7.91 21.37
C VAL A 715 -9.49 -9.29 20.73
N VAL A 716 -8.89 -9.29 19.55
CA VAL A 716 -8.39 -10.47 18.84
C VAL A 716 -6.86 -10.41 18.80
N LEU A 717 -6.20 -11.49 19.20
CA LEU A 717 -4.76 -11.66 19.11
C LEU A 717 -4.40 -12.34 17.78
N ILE A 718 -3.52 -11.71 17.01
CA ILE A 718 -2.92 -12.26 15.80
C ILE A 718 -1.42 -12.42 16.03
N ARG A 719 -0.88 -13.57 15.64
CA ARG A 719 0.58 -13.80 15.58
C ARG A 719 0.94 -14.58 14.34
N THR A 720 1.90 -14.06 13.57
CA THR A 720 2.46 -14.71 12.39
C THR A 720 3.98 -14.87 12.49
N GLU A 721 4.52 -15.79 11.70
CA GLU A 721 5.94 -15.97 11.45
C GLU A 721 6.18 -15.93 9.94
N ARG A 722 7.21 -15.22 9.48
CA ARG A 722 7.57 -15.14 8.06
C ARG A 722 8.75 -16.06 7.79
N HIS A 723 8.63 -16.86 6.74
CA HIS A 723 9.75 -17.58 6.16
C HIS A 723 10.27 -16.78 4.97
N HIS A 724 11.46 -16.22 5.15
CA HIS A 724 12.30 -15.79 4.04
C HIS A 724 13.26 -16.94 3.81
N ASP A 725 12.84 -17.92 3.03
CA ASP A 725 13.80 -18.92 2.56
C ASP A 725 14.95 -18.22 1.85
#